data_AF-A0A3A8JAW6-F1
#
_entry.id   AF-A0A3A8JAW6-F1
#
_cell.length_a   1.000
_cell.length_b   1.000
_cell.length_c   1.000
_cell.angle_alpha   90.00
_cell.angle_beta   90.00
_cell.angle_gamma   90.00
#
_symmetry.space_group_name_H-M   'P 1'
#
loop_
_entity.id
_entity.type
_entity.pdbx_description
1 polymer ?
#
loop_
_entity_poly.entity_id
_entity_poly.type
_entity_poly.pdbx_seq_one_letter_code
_entity_poly.pdbx_strand_id
1 'polypeptide(L)'
;MKGFTTQEPIELLLDFDRTEKGHDAHAFRFEPQDYLIRKDKGAVSRVSFSWDSETMKDLESLQGHVPAPNAESRLGNKLRSLLGGEEARIEAALAEARTVRLTIRSNAAELYALPWELLRLSGQGLPLYAYPEITLRYTWPGTSTAAPVPAPRPEGGRILLAWSEAGGEVGWQIHLDAIQSAARAGHLPFDPAQDVLPAVSLKGLVDKLEKARAEGRPYAILHVLCHGKEIPGESKAFGLCWDGSSPLVPEDIVSANRLRDRLYKYAAELRLVVLCVCQSSNMGAPGSHLGSVAHELHRVSFEAVVASHFPLSVPGSVTLARTLYGRMLEGLTSLEDAFVAAREALSDAALPTLDHVAIQLYGRPEDGWNTRPFIIRPYQGLRAFQPEHARLFFGRATERDALLKRVLEARAGQLPRLQVLAAASGTGKSSLVLAGVVPELVRRGWRWKVLRPSELSQADTSLEAAPEEGPLLVVVDQFEEIFTRTSSPAERDAIVQKLGSLAQRPEVVVLCTLRVDFLGRCGEVTVGDGGRRLDHMVYDEAHRMFLSTMDDARMAEVITGPARLVGIEFEEGLVEALRRDVAGESGALPLLEYALDRLWEQRKGRLLTHEAYQTIGGVEGAVAGTADRLLAGFSEQERAQVRRLFVAMVGIRQQGVLDTRRRVWMDDERPAEPEAQGAFDRVVEALVTSRLVVKGMDTASHRGAWLEVAHEALLRKWPLLREWVAQDEKLIEQRHELEVVTEGWERSRGDADGGTSYLLSGNRLRHAAELRRRMGLSDRIIRFIEASEEFARNRLSPLDDLEEQGWGVVAPEGARGDRLLELIRDLVIHRERIQRRPVQVFRVPPGLDAADAIRWRQDFYQSPKISPRDRPNYLLILGDLDEVSLDVQQELAGELMIGRLAFRQDEHYSAYAAKVVRWELALPSSPDPRLLLLSVMAGTRSTELAFSALVEPCQEEVRKEMERGLFPKVQLETMAAPELKEELLSWGGMRIPSVVVSTSHALTDPSQGWDSPEEQREVQGALSIPGHGGGAFSAADVVGRVFLPGGVWLMLAAHSAGTPGSDRYGPILEGSQLNRMQVATHAKVPFVAALPQALLSTPDGPLAVIGWVSMGMVGVFFEPAGGRRKLSRFLELLRVVCRGGRVGTAMARFYRDIPALTSEAFTLFEQEQAMDSVQWKPPDEQHRALIQLERHSLRDIILLGDPAARLPIPNQALSSRSDAR
;
A
#
# COMPACT_ATOMS: atom_id res chain seq x y z
N MET A 1 -17.58 -40.60 11.78
CA MET A 1 -16.75 -41.02 10.63
C MET A 1 -15.79 -42.09 11.15
N LYS A 2 -15.94 -43.36 10.73
CA LYS A 2 -14.87 -44.35 10.94
C LYS A 2 -13.64 -43.82 10.19
N GLY A 3 -12.48 -43.84 10.84
CA GLY A 3 -11.26 -43.22 10.34
C GLY A 3 -10.87 -43.78 8.97
N PHE A 4 -10.52 -42.89 8.05
CA PHE A 4 -9.86 -43.25 6.80
C PHE A 4 -8.60 -44.07 7.14
N THR A 5 -8.53 -45.31 6.66
CA THR A 5 -7.33 -46.13 6.80
C THR A 5 -6.22 -45.48 5.98
N THR A 6 -5.16 -45.04 6.66
CA THR A 6 -4.01 -44.33 6.05
C THR A 6 -2.98 -45.27 5.42
N GLN A 7 -3.30 -46.55 5.28
CA GLN A 7 -2.42 -47.52 4.65
C GLN A 7 -2.74 -47.63 3.17
N GLU A 8 -1.68 -47.64 2.35
CA GLU A 8 -1.80 -47.92 0.92
C GLU A 8 -2.57 -49.24 0.71
N PRO A 9 -3.61 -49.26 -0.14
CA PRO A 9 -4.39 -50.46 -0.38
C PRO A 9 -3.52 -51.58 -0.95
N ILE A 10 -3.97 -52.82 -0.79
CA ILE A 10 -3.40 -53.93 -1.55
C ILE A 10 -3.92 -53.84 -2.98
N GLU A 11 -3.02 -53.53 -3.92
CA GLU A 11 -3.29 -53.64 -5.35
C GLU A 11 -3.19 -55.10 -5.79
N LEU A 12 -4.24 -55.59 -6.44
CA LEU A 12 -4.34 -56.92 -7.03
C LEU A 12 -4.74 -56.81 -8.49
N LEU A 13 -3.85 -57.23 -9.39
CA LEU A 13 -4.14 -57.25 -10.83
C LEU A 13 -4.40 -58.68 -11.31
N LEU A 14 -5.60 -58.90 -11.86
CA LEU A 14 -5.95 -60.12 -12.58
C LEU A 14 -5.83 -59.83 -14.08
N ASP A 15 -4.72 -60.24 -14.69
CA ASP A 15 -4.40 -59.97 -16.09
C ASP A 15 -4.64 -61.21 -16.97
N PHE A 16 -5.74 -61.22 -17.72
CA PHE A 16 -6.24 -62.36 -18.48
C PHE A 16 -5.82 -62.32 -19.96
N ASP A 17 -5.40 -63.48 -20.46
CA ASP A 17 -5.15 -63.76 -21.87
C ASP A 17 -5.87 -65.06 -22.28
N ARG A 18 -6.28 -65.20 -23.53
CA ARG A 18 -6.84 -66.47 -24.02
C ARG A 18 -5.71 -67.50 -24.18
N THR A 19 -5.94 -68.76 -23.81
CA THR A 19 -4.98 -69.85 -24.06
C THR A 19 -4.81 -70.14 -25.55
N GLU A 20 -5.88 -69.98 -26.35
CA GLU A 20 -5.87 -70.17 -27.80
C GLU A 20 -5.91 -68.84 -28.56
N LYS A 21 -4.91 -68.60 -29.42
CA LYS A 21 -4.92 -67.50 -30.39
C LYS A 21 -5.82 -67.87 -31.57
N GLY A 22 -7.11 -67.52 -31.53
CA GLY A 22 -7.96 -67.65 -32.72
C GLY A 22 -7.71 -66.54 -33.77
N HIS A 23 -8.35 -66.64 -34.94
CA HIS A 23 -8.12 -65.78 -36.11
C HIS A 23 -8.39 -64.27 -35.86
N ASP A 24 -9.29 -63.93 -34.94
CA ASP A 24 -9.53 -62.56 -34.48
C ASP A 24 -9.38 -62.50 -32.95
N ALA A 25 -8.48 -61.64 -32.48
CA ALA A 25 -8.19 -61.43 -31.07
C ALA A 25 -9.27 -60.61 -30.36
N HIS A 26 -10.05 -59.80 -31.08
CA HIS A 26 -10.97 -58.82 -30.52
C HIS A 26 -12.45 -59.24 -30.54
N ALA A 27 -12.81 -60.28 -31.29
CA ALA A 27 -14.17 -60.82 -31.31
C ALA A 27 -14.58 -61.41 -29.94
N PHE A 28 -15.80 -61.16 -29.50
CA PHE A 28 -16.35 -61.75 -28.26
C PHE A 28 -16.70 -63.22 -28.46
N ARG A 29 -16.23 -64.07 -27.53
CA ARG A 29 -16.45 -65.53 -27.57
C ARG A 29 -17.18 -66.01 -26.31
N PHE A 30 -18.37 -66.55 -26.49
CA PHE A 30 -19.23 -67.05 -25.41
C PHE A 30 -19.36 -68.58 -25.51
N GLU A 31 -18.25 -69.29 -25.42
CA GLU A 31 -18.13 -70.76 -25.41
C GLU A 31 -17.19 -71.20 -24.27
N PRO A 32 -17.24 -72.42 -23.72
CA PRO A 32 -16.32 -72.84 -22.66
C PRO A 32 -14.86 -72.61 -23.05
N GLN A 33 -14.14 -71.82 -22.25
CA GLN A 33 -12.81 -71.31 -22.60
C GLN A 33 -11.87 -71.37 -21.40
N ASP A 34 -10.58 -71.58 -21.71
CA ASP A 34 -9.49 -71.49 -20.75
C ASP A 34 -8.72 -70.18 -20.92
N TYR A 35 -8.50 -69.52 -19.79
CA TYR A 35 -7.78 -68.26 -19.71
C TYR A 35 -6.48 -68.45 -18.93
N LEU A 36 -5.44 -67.75 -19.37
CA LEU A 36 -4.21 -67.57 -18.63
C LEU A 36 -4.35 -66.30 -17.79
N ILE A 37 -4.23 -66.42 -16.48
CA ILE A 37 -4.17 -65.28 -15.57
C ILE A 37 -2.71 -65.03 -15.17
N ARG A 38 -2.18 -63.85 -15.51
CA ARG A 38 -0.91 -63.35 -15.00
C ARG A 38 -1.18 -62.50 -13.76
N LYS A 39 -0.45 -62.79 -12.68
CA LYS A 39 -0.57 -62.11 -11.39
C LYS A 39 0.58 -61.13 -11.17
N ASP A 40 0.49 -60.25 -10.16
CA ASP A 40 1.46 -59.19 -9.84
C ASP A 40 2.93 -59.62 -9.62
N LYS A 41 3.22 -60.93 -9.55
CA LYS A 41 4.58 -61.49 -9.44
C LYS A 41 5.03 -62.30 -10.66
N GLY A 42 4.32 -62.20 -11.79
CA GLY A 42 4.60 -62.97 -13.00
C GLY A 42 4.17 -64.44 -12.94
N ALA A 43 3.55 -64.87 -11.84
CA ALA A 43 2.94 -66.20 -11.74
C ALA A 43 1.77 -66.30 -12.74
N VAL A 44 1.78 -67.35 -13.56
CA VAL A 44 0.73 -67.64 -14.54
C VAL A 44 -0.06 -68.84 -14.06
N SER A 45 -1.38 -68.73 -14.01
CA SER A 45 -2.28 -69.84 -13.72
C SER A 45 -3.27 -70.02 -14.86
N ARG A 46 -3.70 -71.26 -15.10
CA ARG A 46 -4.79 -71.55 -16.05
C ARG A 46 -6.09 -71.62 -15.26
N VAL A 47 -7.10 -70.89 -15.71
CA VAL A 47 -8.45 -70.90 -15.14
C VAL A 47 -9.45 -71.16 -16.25
N SER A 48 -10.55 -71.84 -15.92
CA SER A 48 -11.59 -72.21 -16.89
C SER A 48 -12.90 -71.53 -16.52
N PHE A 49 -13.65 -71.07 -17.52
CA PHE A 49 -15.01 -70.54 -17.32
C PHE A 49 -15.99 -71.15 -18.33
N SER A 50 -17.13 -71.60 -17.82
CA SER A 50 -18.18 -72.25 -18.61
C SER A 50 -19.22 -71.23 -19.05
N TRP A 51 -19.16 -70.84 -20.33
CA TRP A 51 -20.18 -70.04 -21.01
C TRP A 51 -21.35 -70.92 -21.50
N ASP A 52 -21.86 -71.78 -20.61
CA ASP A 52 -22.99 -72.66 -20.90
C ASP A 52 -24.32 -71.88 -21.03
N SER A 53 -25.36 -72.56 -21.52
CA SER A 53 -26.69 -71.96 -21.69
C SER A 53 -27.32 -71.46 -20.39
N GLU A 54 -26.92 -71.97 -19.23
CA GLU A 54 -27.40 -71.49 -17.92
C GLU A 54 -26.73 -70.16 -17.58
N THR A 55 -25.40 -70.07 -17.74
CA THR A 55 -24.64 -68.81 -17.58
C THR A 55 -25.19 -67.72 -18.49
N MET A 56 -25.47 -68.04 -19.76
CA MET A 56 -26.02 -67.06 -20.71
C MET A 56 -27.43 -66.60 -20.31
N LYS A 57 -28.31 -67.52 -19.88
CA LYS A 57 -29.65 -67.16 -19.37
C LYS A 57 -29.58 -66.31 -18.10
N ASP A 58 -28.66 -66.63 -17.19
CA ASP A 58 -28.48 -65.86 -15.97
C ASP A 58 -27.99 -64.45 -16.30
N LEU A 59 -27.01 -64.28 -17.21
CA LEU A 59 -26.54 -62.97 -17.68
C LEU A 59 -27.63 -62.16 -18.39
N GLU A 60 -28.40 -62.78 -19.29
CA GLU A 60 -29.54 -62.14 -19.94
C GLU A 60 -30.60 -61.71 -18.93
N SER A 61 -30.82 -62.51 -17.89
CA SER A 61 -31.77 -62.18 -16.84
C SER A 61 -31.35 -60.97 -16.00
N LEU A 62 -30.05 -60.71 -15.81
CA LEU A 62 -29.56 -59.53 -15.11
C LEU A 62 -29.79 -58.23 -15.92
N GLN A 63 -30.03 -58.33 -17.22
CA GLN A 63 -30.39 -57.18 -18.07
C GLN A 63 -31.88 -56.80 -17.94
N GLY A 64 -32.70 -57.64 -17.30
CA GLY A 64 -34.11 -57.37 -17.02
C GLY A 64 -34.31 -56.54 -15.75
N HIS A 65 -35.52 -56.01 -15.56
CA HIS A 65 -35.87 -55.21 -14.38
C HIS A 65 -35.91 -56.03 -13.08
N VAL A 66 -36.21 -57.33 -13.17
CA VAL A 66 -36.20 -58.27 -12.05
C VAL A 66 -35.40 -59.51 -12.47
N PRO A 67 -34.25 -59.77 -11.85
CA PRO A 67 -33.46 -60.97 -12.11
C PRO A 67 -34.20 -62.26 -11.79
N ALA A 68 -33.83 -63.34 -12.46
CA ALA A 68 -34.33 -64.67 -12.19
C ALA A 68 -33.87 -65.14 -10.81
N PRO A 69 -34.71 -65.91 -10.07
CA PRO A 69 -34.35 -66.39 -8.74
C PRO A 69 -33.00 -67.12 -8.72
N ASN A 70 -32.14 -66.73 -7.77
CA ASN A 70 -30.80 -67.28 -7.55
C ASN A 70 -29.78 -67.08 -8.69
N ALA A 71 -30.10 -66.34 -9.76
CA ALA A 71 -29.15 -66.08 -10.86
C ALA A 71 -27.87 -65.41 -10.35
N GLU A 72 -28.00 -64.42 -9.47
CA GLU A 72 -26.86 -63.72 -8.85
C GLU A 72 -25.94 -64.67 -8.06
N SER A 73 -26.52 -65.54 -7.23
CA SER A 73 -25.75 -66.51 -6.43
C SER A 73 -25.07 -67.57 -7.30
N ARG A 74 -25.74 -68.06 -8.36
CA ARG A 74 -25.14 -69.00 -9.31
C ARG A 74 -23.97 -68.38 -10.04
N LEU A 75 -24.15 -67.20 -10.64
CA LEU A 75 -23.10 -66.46 -11.32
C LEU A 75 -21.94 -66.13 -10.39
N GLY A 76 -22.22 -65.59 -9.20
CA GLY A 76 -21.22 -65.24 -8.20
C GLY A 76 -20.33 -66.41 -7.78
N ASN A 77 -20.91 -67.60 -7.63
CA ASN A 77 -20.16 -68.83 -7.33
C ASN A 77 -19.34 -69.32 -8.53
N LYS A 78 -19.86 -69.21 -9.78
CA LYS A 78 -19.12 -69.55 -11.00
C LYS A 78 -17.90 -68.62 -11.18
N LEU A 79 -18.05 -67.32 -10.92
CA LEU A 79 -16.98 -66.32 -11.07
C LEU A 79 -15.78 -66.57 -10.14
N ARG A 80 -15.98 -67.21 -8.99
CA ARG A 80 -14.90 -67.52 -8.05
C ARG A 80 -13.78 -68.35 -8.69
N SER A 81 -14.08 -69.19 -9.69
CA SER A 81 -13.05 -69.98 -10.39
C SER A 81 -11.99 -69.11 -11.09
N LEU A 82 -12.32 -67.85 -11.40
CA LEU A 82 -11.45 -66.92 -12.11
C LEU A 82 -10.47 -66.17 -11.19
N LEU A 83 -10.55 -66.31 -9.85
CA LEU A 83 -9.59 -65.68 -8.93
C LEU A 83 -8.19 -66.29 -9.01
N GLY A 84 -8.03 -67.48 -9.60
CA GLY A 84 -6.74 -68.13 -9.80
C GLY A 84 -5.94 -68.35 -8.51
N GLY A 85 -6.57 -68.37 -7.34
CA GLY A 85 -5.92 -68.53 -6.03
C GLY A 85 -5.58 -67.23 -5.27
N GLU A 86 -6.01 -66.06 -5.76
CA GLU A 86 -5.83 -64.78 -5.04
C GLU A 86 -6.82 -64.59 -3.88
N GLU A 87 -7.83 -65.45 -3.77
CA GLU A 87 -8.88 -65.40 -2.74
C GLU A 87 -8.31 -65.30 -1.31
N ALA A 88 -7.32 -66.13 -0.97
CA ALA A 88 -6.70 -66.12 0.36
C ALA A 88 -6.00 -64.78 0.69
N ARG A 89 -5.47 -64.08 -0.32
CA ARG A 89 -4.85 -62.75 -0.13
C ARG A 89 -5.91 -61.68 0.11
N ILE A 90 -7.03 -61.76 -0.60
CA ILE A 90 -8.18 -60.87 -0.39
C ILE A 90 -8.71 -61.08 1.03
N GLU A 91 -8.97 -62.32 1.43
CA GLU A 91 -9.50 -62.65 2.77
C GLU A 91 -8.54 -62.24 3.90
N ALA A 92 -7.23 -62.41 3.71
CA ALA A 92 -6.23 -61.93 4.68
C ALA A 92 -6.25 -60.40 4.83
N ALA A 93 -6.35 -59.66 3.72
CA ALA A 93 -6.44 -58.20 3.74
C ALA A 93 -7.70 -57.70 4.47
N LEU A 94 -8.85 -58.34 4.21
CA LEU A 94 -10.11 -58.03 4.87
C LEU A 94 -10.04 -58.32 6.38
N ALA A 95 -9.39 -59.42 6.79
CA ALA A 95 -9.20 -59.75 8.20
C ALA A 95 -8.34 -58.71 8.94
N GLU A 96 -7.42 -58.05 8.23
CA GLU A 96 -6.60 -56.94 8.72
C GLU A 96 -7.28 -55.57 8.60
N ALA A 97 -8.54 -55.51 8.14
CA ALA A 97 -9.26 -54.28 7.81
C ALA A 97 -8.52 -53.37 6.81
N ARG A 98 -7.73 -53.97 5.91
CA ARG A 98 -6.99 -53.28 4.86
C ARG A 98 -7.81 -53.27 3.57
N THR A 99 -7.82 -52.12 2.89
CA THR A 99 -8.52 -51.95 1.62
C THR A 99 -7.84 -52.72 0.49
N VAL A 100 -8.65 -53.26 -0.42
CA VAL A 100 -8.22 -54.05 -1.58
C VAL A 100 -8.69 -53.36 -2.86
N ARG A 101 -7.77 -53.11 -3.78
CA ARG A 101 -8.08 -52.62 -5.13
C ARG A 101 -7.88 -53.78 -6.09
N LEU A 102 -8.98 -54.39 -6.54
CA LEU A 102 -8.98 -55.49 -7.49
C LEU A 102 -9.17 -54.93 -8.90
N THR A 103 -8.19 -55.11 -9.77
CA THR A 103 -8.26 -54.63 -11.14
C THR A 103 -8.36 -55.80 -12.12
N ILE A 104 -9.41 -55.81 -12.93
CA ILE A 104 -9.61 -56.76 -14.02
C ILE A 104 -9.01 -56.17 -15.29
N ARG A 105 -7.94 -56.81 -15.78
CA ARG A 105 -7.32 -56.49 -17.06
C ARG A 105 -7.39 -57.70 -17.96
N SER A 106 -7.88 -57.56 -19.18
CA SER A 106 -8.10 -58.72 -20.06
C SER A 106 -7.95 -58.36 -21.54
N ASN A 107 -7.20 -59.18 -22.28
CA ASN A 107 -7.23 -59.22 -23.75
C ASN A 107 -8.46 -59.98 -24.27
N ALA A 108 -9.10 -60.81 -23.43
CA ALA A 108 -10.34 -61.51 -23.74
C ALA A 108 -11.54 -60.62 -23.40
N ALA A 109 -12.11 -59.98 -24.41
CA ALA A 109 -13.11 -58.94 -24.20
C ALA A 109 -14.46 -59.45 -23.63
N GLU A 110 -14.80 -60.72 -23.83
CA GLU A 110 -15.98 -61.36 -23.21
C GLU A 110 -15.94 -61.31 -21.68
N LEU A 111 -14.76 -61.28 -21.05
CA LEU A 111 -14.65 -61.25 -19.59
C LEU A 111 -15.16 -59.94 -18.98
N TYR A 112 -15.24 -58.84 -19.75
CA TYR A 112 -15.84 -57.59 -19.26
C TYR A 112 -17.38 -57.63 -19.24
N ALA A 113 -18.01 -58.61 -19.90
CA ALA A 113 -19.45 -58.84 -19.82
C ALA A 113 -19.88 -59.58 -18.54
N LEU A 114 -18.93 -60.01 -17.71
CA LEU A 114 -19.20 -60.70 -16.46
C LEU A 114 -19.46 -59.67 -15.33
N PRO A 115 -20.48 -59.89 -14.46
CA PRO A 115 -20.74 -59.05 -13.30
C PRO A 115 -19.81 -59.43 -12.14
N TRP A 116 -18.54 -59.04 -12.25
CA TRP A 116 -17.50 -59.36 -11.26
C TRP A 116 -17.84 -58.90 -9.84
N GLU A 117 -18.68 -57.88 -9.70
CA GLU A 117 -19.24 -57.41 -8.44
C GLU A 117 -19.99 -58.52 -7.67
N LEU A 118 -20.59 -59.48 -8.38
CA LEU A 118 -21.34 -60.61 -7.80
C LEU A 118 -20.44 -61.75 -7.31
N LEU A 119 -19.14 -61.73 -7.63
CA LEU A 119 -18.20 -62.79 -7.24
C LEU A 119 -18.26 -63.02 -5.72
N ARG A 120 -18.47 -64.26 -5.28
CA ARG A 120 -18.61 -64.61 -3.87
C ARG A 120 -17.31 -65.20 -3.30
N LEU A 121 -16.85 -64.63 -2.18
CA LEU A 121 -15.70 -65.16 -1.43
C LEU A 121 -16.12 -66.32 -0.52
N SER A 122 -15.24 -67.30 -0.34
CA SER A 122 -15.50 -68.55 0.39
C SER A 122 -15.67 -68.37 1.90
N GLY A 123 -14.99 -67.39 2.50
CA GLY A 123 -14.97 -67.16 3.94
C GLY A 123 -16.35 -66.82 4.52
N GLN A 124 -17.01 -65.77 4.01
CA GLN A 124 -18.35 -65.36 4.48
C GLN A 124 -19.48 -65.63 3.46
N GLY A 125 -19.14 -66.08 2.26
CA GLY A 125 -20.12 -66.30 1.19
C GLY A 125 -20.74 -65.02 0.60
N LEU A 126 -20.28 -63.84 1.01
CA LEU A 126 -20.78 -62.55 0.53
C LEU A 126 -20.17 -62.19 -0.84
N PRO A 127 -20.93 -61.50 -1.70
CA PRO A 127 -20.42 -60.98 -2.97
C PRO A 127 -19.45 -59.80 -2.76
N LEU A 128 -18.56 -59.54 -3.72
CA LEU A 128 -17.55 -58.47 -3.62
C LEU A 128 -18.16 -57.10 -3.36
N TYR A 129 -19.32 -56.77 -3.95
CA TYR A 129 -19.97 -55.47 -3.73
C TYR A 129 -20.37 -55.20 -2.27
N ALA A 130 -20.51 -56.24 -1.45
CA ALA A 130 -20.91 -56.13 -0.05
C ALA A 130 -19.74 -55.75 0.88
N TYR A 131 -18.51 -55.75 0.36
CA TYR A 131 -17.32 -55.36 1.10
C TYR A 131 -16.94 -53.91 0.78
N PRO A 132 -17.11 -52.98 1.73
CA PRO A 132 -16.71 -51.57 1.52
C PRO A 132 -15.19 -51.42 1.38
N GLU A 133 -14.41 -52.40 1.84
CA GLU A 133 -12.96 -52.41 1.69
C GLU A 133 -12.49 -52.75 0.26
N ILE A 134 -13.37 -53.28 -0.61
CA ILE A 134 -13.02 -53.74 -1.96
C ILE A 134 -13.50 -52.74 -3.01
N THR A 135 -12.55 -52.21 -3.79
CA THR A 135 -12.88 -51.50 -5.04
C THR A 135 -12.50 -52.35 -6.23
N LEU A 136 -13.44 -52.49 -7.16
CA LEU A 136 -13.25 -53.19 -8.40
C LEU A 136 -13.02 -52.18 -9.54
N ARG A 137 -11.96 -52.39 -10.32
CA ARG A 137 -11.61 -51.58 -11.49
C ARG A 137 -11.51 -52.43 -12.74
N TYR A 138 -11.76 -51.81 -13.88
CA TYR A 138 -11.63 -52.43 -15.19
C TYR A 138 -10.64 -51.65 -16.05
N THR A 139 -9.75 -52.34 -16.76
CA THR A 139 -8.80 -51.68 -17.65
C THR A 139 -8.39 -52.56 -18.82
N TRP A 140 -8.02 -51.95 -19.94
CA TRP A 140 -7.58 -52.67 -21.14
C TRP A 140 -6.05 -52.74 -21.24
N PRO A 141 -5.47 -53.88 -21.69
CA PRO A 141 -4.03 -54.01 -21.90
C PRO A 141 -3.43 -52.97 -22.85
N GLY A 142 -2.28 -52.42 -22.49
CA GLY A 142 -1.54 -51.47 -23.34
C GLY A 142 -2.17 -50.09 -23.47
N THR A 143 -3.11 -49.72 -22.59
CA THR A 143 -3.63 -48.34 -22.51
C THR A 143 -2.79 -47.50 -21.54
N SER A 144 -2.69 -46.20 -21.80
CA SER A 144 -2.01 -45.23 -20.93
C SER A 144 -2.82 -43.97 -20.77
N THR A 145 -2.76 -43.35 -19.59
CA THR A 145 -3.41 -42.09 -19.29
C THR A 145 -2.72 -40.92 -19.98
N ALA A 146 -3.50 -39.98 -20.52
CA ALA A 146 -2.95 -38.77 -21.10
C ALA A 146 -2.30 -37.92 -19.99
N ALA A 147 -1.07 -37.47 -20.23
CA ALA A 147 -0.37 -36.61 -19.30
C ALA A 147 -1.13 -35.29 -19.13
N PRO A 148 -1.33 -34.80 -17.90
CA PRO A 148 -1.96 -33.51 -17.69
C PRO A 148 -1.08 -32.37 -18.23
N VAL A 149 -1.72 -31.32 -18.73
CA VAL A 149 -1.03 -30.10 -19.16
C VAL A 149 -1.69 -28.89 -18.48
N PRO A 150 -1.01 -28.17 -17.57
CA PRO A 150 0.36 -28.41 -17.09
C PRO A 150 0.48 -29.60 -16.10
N ALA A 151 1.71 -30.09 -15.91
CA ALA A 151 2.05 -31.13 -14.94
C ALA A 151 3.02 -30.57 -13.87
N PRO A 152 2.68 -30.63 -12.56
CA PRO A 152 1.42 -31.14 -11.99
C PRO A 152 0.22 -30.22 -12.31
N ARG A 153 -1.00 -30.77 -12.23
CA ARG A 153 -2.23 -29.98 -12.47
C ARG A 153 -2.38 -28.86 -11.44
N PRO A 154 -2.84 -27.66 -11.85
CA PRO A 154 -3.13 -26.58 -10.93
C PRO A 154 -4.40 -26.89 -10.12
N GLU A 155 -4.69 -26.04 -9.14
CA GLU A 155 -5.92 -26.11 -8.36
C GLU A 155 -7.16 -25.96 -9.25
N GLY A 156 -8.20 -26.73 -8.94
CA GLY A 156 -9.51 -26.61 -9.54
C GLY A 156 -9.95 -27.85 -10.33
N GLY A 157 -10.86 -27.59 -11.26
CA GLY A 157 -11.63 -28.56 -12.01
C GLY A 157 -13.03 -27.98 -12.26
N ARG A 158 -13.63 -28.28 -13.41
CA ARG A 158 -15.02 -27.91 -13.70
C ARG A 158 -15.80 -29.15 -14.12
N ILE A 159 -17.09 -29.16 -13.81
CA ILE A 159 -18.01 -30.21 -14.25
C ILE A 159 -18.83 -29.65 -15.41
N LEU A 160 -18.92 -30.39 -16.51
CA LEU A 160 -19.90 -30.17 -17.56
C LEU A 160 -21.02 -31.20 -17.39
N LEU A 161 -22.23 -30.73 -17.08
CA LEU A 161 -23.44 -31.55 -17.10
C LEU A 161 -24.09 -31.47 -18.47
N ALA A 162 -23.95 -32.53 -19.27
CA ALA A 162 -24.58 -32.66 -20.58
C ALA A 162 -25.75 -33.65 -20.52
N TRP A 163 -26.91 -33.26 -21.01
CA TRP A 163 -28.10 -34.12 -20.98
C TRP A 163 -28.93 -34.05 -22.26
N SER A 164 -29.63 -35.14 -22.58
CA SER A 164 -30.55 -35.28 -23.73
C SER A 164 -31.81 -36.02 -23.28
N GLU A 165 -32.96 -35.51 -23.73
CA GLU A 165 -34.28 -36.15 -23.58
C GLU A 165 -34.80 -36.76 -24.89
N ALA A 166 -33.94 -36.87 -25.93
CA ALA A 166 -34.31 -37.44 -27.23
C ALA A 166 -34.86 -38.88 -27.14
N GLY A 167 -34.47 -39.61 -26.09
CA GLY A 167 -34.96 -40.97 -25.81
C GLY A 167 -36.06 -41.07 -24.75
N GLY A 168 -36.53 -39.94 -24.20
CA GLY A 168 -37.45 -39.88 -23.05
C GLY A 168 -36.95 -39.00 -21.90
N GLU A 169 -37.77 -38.83 -20.86
CA GLU A 169 -37.45 -38.04 -19.66
C GLU A 169 -36.35 -38.72 -18.82
N VAL A 170 -35.31 -37.96 -18.46
CA VAL A 170 -34.12 -38.49 -17.75
C VAL A 170 -33.90 -37.91 -16.34
N GLY A 171 -34.80 -37.05 -15.86
CA GLY A 171 -34.71 -36.48 -14.50
C GLY A 171 -33.52 -35.53 -14.27
N TRP A 172 -33.11 -34.79 -15.31
CA TRP A 172 -31.89 -33.96 -15.29
C TRP A 172 -31.86 -32.89 -14.20
N GLN A 173 -33.00 -32.34 -13.80
CA GLN A 173 -33.08 -31.31 -12.76
C GLN A 173 -32.56 -31.83 -11.41
N ILE A 174 -32.87 -33.08 -11.07
CA ILE A 174 -32.43 -33.69 -9.81
C ILE A 174 -30.91 -33.92 -9.82
N HIS A 175 -30.35 -34.28 -10.97
CA HIS A 175 -28.91 -34.39 -11.16
C HIS A 175 -28.20 -33.04 -11.05
N LEU A 176 -28.77 -32.00 -11.66
CA LEU A 176 -28.29 -30.63 -11.54
C LEU A 176 -28.27 -30.18 -10.07
N ASP A 177 -29.37 -30.37 -9.35
CA ASP A 177 -29.48 -30.01 -7.93
C ASP A 177 -28.46 -30.77 -7.07
N ALA A 178 -28.24 -32.06 -7.35
CA ALA A 178 -27.25 -32.87 -6.65
C ALA A 178 -25.82 -32.36 -6.87
N ILE A 179 -25.44 -32.07 -8.12
CA ILE A 179 -24.11 -31.54 -8.47
C ILE A 179 -23.93 -30.15 -7.87
N GLN A 180 -24.92 -29.27 -8.02
CA GLN A 180 -24.85 -27.90 -7.53
C GLN A 180 -24.80 -27.84 -6.00
N SER A 181 -25.56 -28.69 -5.31
CA SER A 181 -25.52 -28.81 -3.85
C SER A 181 -24.14 -29.29 -3.38
N ALA A 182 -23.59 -30.35 -4.00
CA ALA A 182 -22.27 -30.87 -3.67
C ALA A 182 -21.16 -29.84 -3.95
N ALA A 183 -21.21 -29.13 -5.09
CA ALA A 183 -20.26 -28.07 -5.41
C ALA A 183 -20.34 -26.92 -4.41
N ARG A 184 -21.56 -26.50 -4.00
CA ARG A 184 -21.76 -25.46 -3.00
C ARG A 184 -21.22 -25.86 -1.62
N ALA A 185 -21.55 -27.07 -1.14
CA ALA A 185 -21.03 -27.60 0.11
C ALA A 185 -19.51 -27.79 0.07
N GLY A 186 -18.98 -28.10 -1.12
CA GLY A 186 -17.55 -28.18 -1.41
C GLY A 186 -16.85 -26.84 -1.63
N HIS A 187 -17.56 -25.70 -1.63
CA HIS A 187 -17.03 -24.39 -1.99
C HIS A 187 -16.32 -24.35 -3.37
N LEU A 188 -16.84 -25.11 -4.33
CA LEU A 188 -16.31 -25.21 -5.69
C LEU A 188 -17.19 -24.45 -6.69
N PRO A 189 -16.60 -23.84 -7.73
CA PRO A 189 -17.34 -23.11 -8.74
C PRO A 189 -18.18 -24.07 -9.60
N PHE A 190 -19.48 -23.79 -9.68
CA PHE A 190 -20.40 -24.43 -10.62
C PHE A 190 -21.48 -23.41 -10.99
N ASP A 191 -21.46 -22.94 -12.23
CA ASP A 191 -22.40 -21.98 -12.77
C ASP A 191 -23.33 -22.69 -13.76
N PRO A 192 -24.60 -22.96 -13.40
CA PRO A 192 -25.54 -23.64 -14.30
C PRO A 192 -25.66 -23.01 -15.70
N ALA A 193 -25.49 -21.69 -15.83
CA ALA A 193 -25.57 -21.01 -17.12
C ALA A 193 -24.39 -21.35 -18.04
N GLN A 194 -23.23 -21.69 -17.45
CA GLN A 194 -22.01 -22.01 -18.19
C GLN A 194 -21.70 -23.51 -18.18
N ASP A 195 -22.11 -24.25 -17.18
CA ASP A 195 -21.67 -25.61 -16.88
C ASP A 195 -22.72 -26.67 -17.22
N VAL A 196 -23.90 -26.27 -17.71
CA VAL A 196 -24.94 -27.16 -18.23
C VAL A 196 -25.02 -27.05 -19.76
N LEU A 197 -25.13 -28.20 -20.42
CA LEU A 197 -25.40 -28.33 -21.85
C LEU A 197 -26.71 -29.13 -22.03
N PRO A 198 -27.85 -28.44 -22.17
CA PRO A 198 -29.13 -29.08 -22.48
C PRO A 198 -29.17 -29.52 -23.94
N ALA A 199 -30.03 -30.50 -24.25
CA ALA A 199 -30.21 -31.03 -25.60
C ALA A 199 -28.88 -31.38 -26.29
N VAL A 200 -28.06 -32.18 -25.61
CA VAL A 200 -26.69 -32.46 -26.06
C VAL A 200 -26.68 -33.09 -27.45
N SER A 201 -25.89 -32.53 -28.34
CA SER A 201 -25.51 -33.12 -29.63
C SER A 201 -23.99 -33.27 -29.70
N LEU A 202 -23.49 -34.15 -30.58
CA LEU A 202 -22.04 -34.36 -30.71
C LEU A 202 -21.29 -33.09 -31.10
N LYS A 203 -21.89 -32.26 -31.98
CA LYS A 203 -21.33 -30.95 -32.33
C LYS A 203 -21.37 -30.01 -31.13
N GLY A 204 -22.51 -29.87 -30.46
CA GLY A 204 -22.66 -28.96 -29.32
C GLY A 204 -21.71 -29.27 -28.17
N LEU A 205 -21.47 -30.55 -27.89
CA LEU A 205 -20.48 -30.97 -26.89
C LEU A 205 -19.06 -30.54 -27.28
N VAL A 206 -18.66 -30.78 -28.53
CA VAL A 206 -17.33 -30.37 -29.02
C VAL A 206 -17.19 -28.85 -28.97
N ASP A 207 -18.16 -28.09 -29.48
CA ASP A 207 -18.13 -26.61 -29.48
C ASP A 207 -18.00 -26.07 -28.04
N LYS A 208 -18.69 -26.69 -27.07
CA LYS A 208 -18.62 -26.33 -25.65
C LYS A 208 -17.23 -26.57 -25.06
N LEU A 209 -16.62 -27.73 -25.35
CA LEU A 209 -15.28 -28.08 -24.87
C LEU A 209 -14.19 -27.19 -25.51
N GLU A 210 -14.29 -26.92 -26.81
CA GLU A 210 -13.36 -26.03 -27.52
C GLU A 210 -13.42 -24.60 -26.97
N LYS A 211 -14.63 -24.08 -26.75
CA LYS A 211 -14.82 -22.76 -26.14
C LYS A 211 -14.19 -22.69 -24.75
N ALA A 212 -14.46 -23.66 -23.88
CA ALA A 212 -13.92 -23.67 -22.52
C ALA A 212 -12.38 -23.77 -22.50
N ARG A 213 -11.78 -24.53 -23.43
CA ARG A 213 -10.33 -24.59 -23.61
C ARG A 213 -9.77 -23.23 -24.08
N ALA A 214 -10.41 -22.60 -25.06
CA ALA A 214 -9.99 -21.29 -25.58
C ALA A 214 -10.04 -20.19 -24.51
N GLU A 215 -10.99 -20.28 -23.58
CA GLU A 215 -11.11 -19.38 -22.42
C GLU A 215 -10.13 -19.72 -21.27
N GLY A 216 -9.29 -20.75 -21.42
CA GLY A 216 -8.35 -21.19 -20.38
C GLY A 216 -9.02 -21.83 -19.16
N ARG A 217 -10.27 -22.26 -19.28
CA ARG A 217 -11.08 -22.84 -18.18
C ARG A 217 -11.66 -24.19 -18.58
N PRO A 218 -10.82 -25.19 -18.89
CA PRO A 218 -11.30 -26.48 -19.38
C PRO A 218 -12.09 -27.26 -18.30
N TYR A 219 -12.90 -28.22 -18.76
CA TYR A 219 -13.62 -29.12 -17.88
C TYR A 219 -12.74 -30.29 -17.46
N ALA A 220 -12.86 -30.68 -16.18
CA ALA A 220 -12.19 -31.84 -15.62
C ALA A 220 -13.10 -33.07 -15.56
N ILE A 221 -14.42 -32.84 -15.48
CA ILE A 221 -15.43 -33.90 -15.44
C ILE A 221 -16.49 -33.64 -16.52
N LEU A 222 -16.82 -34.69 -17.28
CA LEU A 222 -17.99 -34.72 -18.16
C LEU A 222 -19.03 -35.67 -17.59
N HIS A 223 -20.18 -35.13 -17.16
CA HIS A 223 -21.35 -35.90 -16.74
C HIS A 223 -22.34 -35.97 -17.90
N VAL A 224 -22.61 -37.17 -18.41
CA VAL A 224 -23.57 -37.42 -19.48
C VAL A 224 -24.80 -38.11 -18.92
N LEU A 225 -25.98 -37.53 -19.16
CA LEU A 225 -27.27 -38.09 -18.77
C LEU A 225 -28.19 -38.19 -20.01
N CYS A 226 -28.42 -39.41 -20.47
CA CYS A 226 -29.30 -39.69 -21.63
C CYS A 226 -29.72 -41.17 -21.62
N HIS A 227 -30.62 -41.55 -22.52
CA HIS A 227 -30.93 -42.96 -22.74
C HIS A 227 -29.86 -43.65 -23.62
N GLY A 228 -29.65 -44.94 -23.41
CA GLY A 228 -28.91 -45.80 -24.34
C GLY A 228 -29.88 -46.46 -25.33
N LYS A 229 -29.48 -46.59 -26.60
CA LYS A 229 -30.31 -47.21 -27.64
C LYS A 229 -29.46 -48.06 -28.58
N GLU A 230 -30.06 -49.14 -29.10
CA GLU A 230 -29.39 -50.03 -30.05
C GLU A 230 -29.08 -49.28 -31.36
N ILE A 231 -27.87 -49.48 -31.88
CA ILE A 231 -27.39 -48.85 -33.11
C ILE A 231 -28.05 -49.55 -34.32
N PRO A 232 -28.79 -48.82 -35.17
CA PRO A 232 -29.47 -49.42 -36.31
C PRO A 232 -28.50 -50.14 -37.25
N GLY A 233 -28.73 -51.43 -37.51
CA GLY A 233 -27.90 -52.24 -38.40
C GLY A 233 -26.71 -52.94 -37.73
N GLU A 234 -26.48 -52.74 -36.43
CA GLU A 234 -25.45 -53.42 -35.64
C GLU A 234 -26.11 -54.25 -34.53
N SER A 235 -26.10 -55.58 -34.67
CA SER A 235 -26.84 -56.47 -33.76
C SER A 235 -26.35 -56.35 -32.30
N LYS A 236 -27.24 -55.87 -31.42
CA LYS A 236 -27.03 -55.68 -29.97
C LYS A 236 -25.87 -54.75 -29.58
N ALA A 237 -25.48 -53.79 -30.42
CA ALA A 237 -24.55 -52.72 -30.04
C ALA A 237 -25.32 -51.48 -29.57
N PHE A 238 -24.91 -50.84 -28.47
CA PHE A 238 -25.62 -49.70 -27.88
C PHE A 238 -24.82 -48.39 -28.00
N GLY A 239 -25.51 -47.32 -28.36
CA GLY A 239 -24.98 -45.95 -28.41
C GLY A 239 -25.73 -44.99 -27.49
N LEU A 240 -25.29 -43.74 -27.46
CA LEU A 240 -25.91 -42.67 -26.67
C LEU A 240 -27.02 -41.99 -27.48
N CYS A 241 -28.24 -41.95 -26.96
CA CYS A 241 -29.40 -41.31 -27.61
C CYS A 241 -29.38 -39.80 -27.36
N TRP A 242 -28.86 -39.05 -28.34
CA TRP A 242 -28.65 -37.60 -28.26
C TRP A 242 -29.55 -36.84 -29.22
N ASP A 243 -29.71 -35.55 -29.00
CA ASP A 243 -30.38 -34.67 -29.95
C ASP A 243 -29.57 -34.60 -31.25
N GLY A 244 -30.27 -34.68 -32.39
CA GLY A 244 -29.60 -34.57 -33.68
C GLY A 244 -29.07 -33.15 -33.92
N SER A 245 -28.02 -33.06 -34.74
CA SER A 245 -27.36 -31.78 -35.03
C SER A 245 -28.18 -30.84 -35.94
N SER A 246 -29.38 -31.25 -36.35
CA SER A 246 -30.29 -30.51 -37.21
C SER A 246 -31.74 -30.81 -36.80
N PRO A 247 -32.66 -29.85 -36.87
CA PRO A 247 -34.09 -30.09 -36.59
C PRO A 247 -34.74 -31.18 -37.46
N LEU A 248 -34.12 -31.55 -38.59
CA LEU A 248 -34.58 -32.60 -39.50
C LEU A 248 -34.28 -34.02 -39.00
N VAL A 249 -33.38 -34.16 -38.03
CA VAL A 249 -32.99 -35.43 -37.40
C VAL A 249 -33.24 -35.25 -35.91
N PRO A 250 -34.40 -35.63 -35.37
CA PRO A 250 -34.76 -35.35 -33.98
C PRO A 250 -33.89 -36.13 -32.98
N GLU A 251 -33.29 -37.25 -33.40
CA GLU A 251 -32.49 -38.14 -32.56
C GLU A 251 -31.25 -38.63 -33.35
N ASP A 252 -30.07 -38.58 -32.73
CA ASP A 252 -28.81 -39.16 -33.23
C ASP A 252 -28.26 -40.16 -32.21
N ILE A 253 -28.11 -41.42 -32.63
CA ILE A 253 -27.52 -42.48 -31.81
C ILE A 253 -26.00 -42.44 -32.00
N VAL A 254 -25.31 -41.84 -31.03
CA VAL A 254 -23.85 -41.65 -31.07
C VAL A 254 -23.15 -42.92 -30.63
N SER A 255 -22.46 -43.57 -31.58
CA SER A 255 -21.66 -44.76 -31.30
C SER A 255 -20.37 -44.44 -30.54
N ALA A 256 -19.81 -45.46 -29.87
CA ALA A 256 -18.57 -45.37 -29.10
C ALA A 256 -17.40 -44.80 -29.93
N ASN A 257 -17.21 -45.28 -31.16
CA ASN A 257 -16.15 -44.81 -32.08
C ASN A 257 -16.34 -43.33 -32.45
N ARG A 258 -17.57 -42.90 -32.78
CA ARG A 258 -17.86 -41.50 -33.14
C ARG A 258 -17.55 -40.56 -31.98
N LEU A 259 -17.87 -40.97 -30.76
CA LEU A 259 -17.59 -40.18 -29.56
C LEU A 259 -16.08 -40.12 -29.28
N ARG A 260 -15.41 -41.28 -29.29
CA ARG A 260 -13.96 -41.41 -29.10
C ARG A 260 -13.17 -40.51 -30.06
N ASP A 261 -13.48 -40.56 -31.35
CA ASP A 261 -12.77 -39.81 -32.40
C ASP A 261 -12.88 -38.29 -32.22
N ARG A 262 -13.90 -37.82 -31.50
CA ARG A 262 -14.10 -36.40 -31.17
C ARG A 262 -13.52 -36.01 -29.83
N LEU A 263 -13.53 -36.91 -28.85
CA LEU A 263 -13.18 -36.58 -27.48
C LEU A 263 -11.70 -36.85 -27.11
N TYR A 264 -10.98 -37.76 -27.79
CA TYR A 264 -9.61 -38.15 -27.40
C TYR A 264 -8.65 -36.96 -27.22
N LYS A 265 -8.81 -35.89 -28.03
CA LYS A 265 -7.99 -34.68 -27.97
C LYS A 265 -8.14 -33.88 -26.67
N TYR A 266 -9.12 -34.21 -25.82
CA TYR A 266 -9.37 -33.57 -24.52
C TYR A 266 -8.96 -34.43 -23.32
N ALA A 267 -8.38 -35.61 -23.52
CA ALA A 267 -8.04 -36.54 -22.43
C ALA A 267 -7.04 -35.98 -21.41
N ALA A 268 -6.26 -34.95 -21.77
CA ALA A 268 -5.36 -34.26 -20.86
C ALA A 268 -6.10 -33.35 -19.87
N GLU A 269 -7.27 -32.80 -20.24
CA GLU A 269 -8.08 -31.96 -19.35
C GLU A 269 -9.26 -32.70 -18.73
N LEU A 270 -10.03 -33.44 -19.54
CA LEU A 270 -11.15 -34.27 -19.08
C LEU A 270 -10.60 -35.54 -18.42
N ARG A 271 -10.64 -35.58 -17.09
CA ARG A 271 -10.09 -36.67 -16.28
C ARG A 271 -11.11 -37.75 -15.95
N LEU A 272 -12.35 -37.34 -15.71
CA LEU A 272 -13.45 -38.26 -15.41
C LEU A 272 -14.60 -38.07 -16.39
N VAL A 273 -15.07 -39.17 -16.97
CA VAL A 273 -16.35 -39.22 -17.68
C VAL A 273 -17.33 -40.05 -16.86
N VAL A 274 -18.47 -39.47 -16.50
CA VAL A 274 -19.57 -40.16 -15.80
C VAL A 274 -20.70 -40.36 -16.80
N LEU A 275 -20.93 -41.61 -17.21
CA LEU A 275 -21.99 -42.02 -18.11
C LEU A 275 -23.17 -42.55 -17.29
N CYS A 276 -24.12 -41.68 -16.97
CA CYS A 276 -25.43 -42.07 -16.43
C CYS A 276 -26.36 -42.45 -17.57
N VAL A 277 -26.04 -43.54 -18.26
CA VAL A 277 -26.71 -43.97 -19.50
C VAL A 277 -26.89 -45.47 -19.49
N CYS A 278 -28.13 -45.94 -19.65
CA CYS A 278 -28.44 -47.38 -19.65
C CYS A 278 -27.54 -48.15 -20.62
N GLN A 279 -26.89 -49.21 -20.13
CA GLN A 279 -26.06 -50.12 -20.93
C GLN A 279 -24.83 -49.47 -21.60
N SER A 280 -24.33 -48.36 -21.05
CA SER A 280 -23.14 -47.65 -21.58
C SER A 280 -21.83 -48.44 -21.48
N SER A 281 -21.74 -49.44 -20.61
CA SER A 281 -20.63 -50.40 -20.57
C SER A 281 -20.92 -51.78 -21.18
N ASN A 282 -22.11 -52.01 -21.76
CA ASN A 282 -22.50 -53.29 -22.38
C ASN A 282 -21.70 -53.57 -23.67
N MET A 283 -21.20 -54.80 -23.81
CA MET A 283 -20.38 -55.26 -24.94
C MET A 283 -21.20 -55.84 -26.10
N GLY A 284 -22.47 -56.17 -25.92
CA GLY A 284 -23.31 -56.68 -27.01
C GLY A 284 -23.20 -58.19 -27.27
N ALA A 285 -23.61 -58.64 -28.46
CA ALA A 285 -23.80 -60.06 -28.80
C ALA A 285 -22.50 -60.85 -29.13
N PRO A 286 -22.54 -62.19 -29.09
CA PRO A 286 -21.47 -63.04 -29.66
C PRO A 286 -21.12 -62.64 -31.09
N GLY A 287 -19.83 -62.50 -31.39
CA GLY A 287 -19.35 -62.06 -32.71
C GLY A 287 -19.38 -60.54 -32.97
N SER A 288 -19.78 -59.72 -31.98
CA SER A 288 -19.59 -58.26 -32.05
C SER A 288 -18.10 -57.90 -31.99
N HIS A 289 -17.73 -56.84 -32.70
CA HIS A 289 -16.39 -56.25 -32.73
C HIS A 289 -16.33 -54.89 -32.02
N LEU A 290 -17.47 -54.34 -31.61
CA LEU A 290 -17.58 -53.01 -31.03
C LEU A 290 -17.58 -53.12 -29.51
N GLY A 291 -16.55 -52.55 -28.87
CA GLY A 291 -16.54 -52.35 -27.43
C GLY A 291 -17.60 -51.31 -27.01
N SER A 292 -17.95 -51.31 -25.72
CA SER A 292 -18.89 -50.32 -25.18
C SER A 292 -18.33 -48.89 -25.23
N VAL A 293 -19.21 -47.89 -25.05
CA VAL A 293 -18.82 -46.48 -24.98
C VAL A 293 -17.78 -46.25 -23.88
N ALA A 294 -17.98 -46.85 -22.70
CA ALA A 294 -17.05 -46.72 -21.59
C ALA A 294 -15.65 -47.30 -21.92
N HIS A 295 -15.61 -48.47 -22.57
CA HIS A 295 -14.36 -49.10 -22.98
C HIS A 295 -13.59 -48.24 -24.00
N GLU A 296 -14.26 -47.73 -25.04
CA GLU A 296 -13.60 -46.94 -26.08
C GLU A 296 -13.08 -45.60 -25.55
N LEU A 297 -13.80 -44.95 -24.63
CA LEU A 297 -13.29 -43.76 -23.95
C LEU A 297 -12.07 -44.08 -23.08
N HIS A 298 -12.11 -45.14 -22.27
CA HIS A 298 -10.95 -45.56 -21.48
C HIS A 298 -9.74 -45.91 -22.35
N ARG A 299 -9.95 -46.51 -23.53
CA ARG A 299 -8.84 -46.84 -24.45
C ARG A 299 -8.10 -45.63 -25.01
N VAL A 300 -8.77 -44.48 -25.15
CA VAL A 300 -8.16 -43.23 -25.65
C VAL A 300 -7.68 -42.29 -24.56
N SER A 301 -7.11 -42.87 -23.50
CA SER A 301 -6.28 -42.17 -22.52
C SER A 301 -7.00 -41.28 -21.51
N PHE A 302 -8.33 -41.32 -21.43
CA PHE A 302 -9.06 -40.78 -20.27
C PHE A 302 -8.61 -41.53 -19.00
N GLU A 303 -8.42 -40.80 -17.90
CA GLU A 303 -7.93 -41.37 -16.62
C GLU A 303 -8.95 -42.32 -16.00
N ALA A 304 -10.21 -41.88 -15.91
CA ALA A 304 -11.28 -42.71 -15.38
C ALA A 304 -12.61 -42.54 -16.12
N VAL A 305 -13.39 -43.62 -16.19
CA VAL A 305 -14.76 -43.62 -16.69
C VAL A 305 -15.65 -44.36 -15.70
N VAL A 306 -16.73 -43.73 -15.25
CA VAL A 306 -17.80 -44.38 -14.49
C VAL A 306 -18.97 -44.60 -15.44
N ALA A 307 -19.42 -45.84 -15.58
CA ALA A 307 -20.48 -46.19 -16.53
C ALA A 307 -21.38 -47.30 -15.96
N SER A 308 -22.54 -47.53 -16.59
CA SER A 308 -23.43 -48.62 -16.22
C SER A 308 -23.44 -49.77 -17.22
N HIS A 309 -23.28 -50.98 -16.70
CA HIS A 309 -23.26 -52.24 -17.43
C HIS A 309 -24.67 -52.75 -17.70
N PHE A 310 -25.53 -52.67 -16.67
CA PHE A 310 -26.95 -52.99 -16.75
C PHE A 310 -27.80 -51.71 -16.82
N PRO A 311 -29.09 -51.78 -17.17
CA PRO A 311 -30.00 -50.64 -17.05
C PRO A 311 -29.94 -50.06 -15.64
N LEU A 312 -29.66 -48.77 -15.54
CA LEU A 312 -29.62 -48.03 -14.28
C LEU A 312 -30.97 -47.34 -14.10
N SER A 313 -31.66 -47.61 -13.00
CA SER A 313 -32.93 -46.93 -12.72
C SER A 313 -32.74 -45.42 -12.53
N VAL A 314 -33.78 -44.62 -12.77
CA VAL A 314 -33.72 -43.16 -12.50
C VAL A 314 -33.43 -42.86 -11.02
N PRO A 315 -34.06 -43.52 -10.02
CA PRO A 315 -33.66 -43.39 -8.63
C PRO A 315 -32.19 -43.79 -8.36
N GLY A 316 -31.71 -44.83 -9.06
CA GLY A 316 -30.32 -45.28 -8.99
C GLY A 316 -29.34 -44.26 -9.55
N SER A 317 -29.61 -43.68 -10.73
CA SER A 317 -28.75 -42.65 -11.33
C SER A 317 -28.67 -41.40 -10.46
N VAL A 318 -29.77 -41.01 -9.83
CA VAL A 318 -29.81 -39.91 -8.85
C VAL A 318 -28.98 -40.24 -7.62
N THR A 319 -29.09 -41.46 -7.08
CA THR A 319 -28.34 -41.90 -5.89
C THR A 319 -26.83 -41.95 -6.18
N LEU A 320 -26.46 -42.46 -7.35
CA LEU A 320 -25.09 -42.44 -7.86
C LEU A 320 -24.56 -41.01 -7.92
N ALA A 321 -25.23 -40.10 -8.63
CA ALA A 321 -24.77 -38.73 -8.79
C ALA A 321 -24.64 -38.01 -7.44
N ARG A 322 -25.66 -38.07 -6.59
CA ARG A 322 -25.67 -37.41 -5.27
C ARG A 322 -24.53 -37.89 -4.39
N THR A 323 -24.32 -39.21 -4.31
CA THR A 323 -23.31 -39.79 -3.44
C THR A 323 -21.91 -39.56 -4.00
N LEU A 324 -21.71 -39.81 -5.30
CA LEU A 324 -20.41 -39.66 -5.95
C LEU A 324 -19.90 -38.21 -5.83
N TYR A 325 -20.71 -37.21 -6.22
CA TYR A 325 -20.29 -35.81 -6.14
C TYR A 325 -20.24 -35.31 -4.69
N GLY A 326 -21.16 -35.73 -3.81
CA GLY A 326 -21.08 -35.37 -2.39
C GLY A 326 -19.77 -35.85 -1.76
N ARG A 327 -19.39 -37.11 -1.99
CA ARG A 327 -18.14 -37.67 -1.45
C ARG A 327 -16.88 -37.03 -2.05
N MET A 328 -16.87 -36.74 -3.36
CA MET A 328 -15.70 -36.10 -3.99
C MET A 328 -15.56 -34.61 -3.65
N LEU A 329 -16.66 -33.84 -3.72
CA LEU A 329 -16.61 -32.37 -3.64
C LEU A 329 -16.76 -31.86 -2.20
N GLU A 330 -17.67 -32.44 -1.42
CA GLU A 330 -17.87 -32.08 -0.01
C GLU A 330 -16.92 -32.89 0.89
N GLY A 331 -16.84 -34.20 0.67
CA GLY A 331 -15.98 -35.11 1.44
C GLY A 331 -14.50 -35.06 1.10
N LEU A 332 -14.13 -34.47 -0.05
CA LEU A 332 -12.76 -34.43 -0.58
C LEU A 332 -12.11 -35.82 -0.66
N THR A 333 -12.90 -36.84 -0.98
CA THR A 333 -12.40 -38.22 -1.10
C THR A 333 -11.85 -38.50 -2.50
N SER A 334 -11.14 -39.63 -2.65
CA SER A 334 -10.74 -40.14 -3.97
C SER A 334 -11.97 -40.56 -4.80
N LEU A 335 -11.83 -40.67 -6.11
CA LEU A 335 -12.86 -41.22 -6.99
C LEU A 335 -13.23 -42.65 -6.57
N GLU A 336 -12.23 -43.46 -6.21
CA GLU A 336 -12.39 -44.85 -5.80
C GLU A 336 -13.27 -44.94 -4.53
N ASP A 337 -12.99 -44.13 -3.51
CA ASP A 337 -13.76 -44.13 -2.27
C ASP A 337 -15.17 -43.55 -2.48
N ALA A 338 -15.31 -42.53 -3.32
CA ALA A 338 -16.59 -41.96 -3.69
C ALA A 338 -17.46 -42.98 -4.47
N PHE A 339 -16.83 -43.78 -5.34
CA PHE A 339 -17.49 -44.82 -6.11
C PHE A 339 -17.95 -45.98 -5.22
N VAL A 340 -17.11 -46.44 -4.29
CA VAL A 340 -17.50 -47.45 -3.29
C VAL A 340 -18.68 -46.96 -2.45
N ALA A 341 -18.62 -45.72 -1.94
CA ALA A 341 -19.72 -45.15 -1.18
C ALA A 341 -21.02 -45.03 -2.01
N ALA A 342 -20.92 -44.72 -3.30
CA ALA A 342 -22.09 -44.71 -4.19
C ALA A 342 -22.67 -46.11 -4.37
N ARG A 343 -21.83 -47.15 -4.49
CA ARG A 343 -22.26 -48.54 -4.55
C ARG A 343 -22.94 -49.01 -3.27
N GLU A 344 -22.39 -48.67 -2.11
CA GLU A 344 -23.01 -48.93 -0.80
C GLU A 344 -24.39 -48.28 -0.72
N ALA A 345 -24.50 -46.99 -1.07
CA ALA A 345 -25.76 -46.27 -1.03
C ALA A 345 -26.82 -46.88 -1.98
N LEU A 346 -26.41 -47.39 -3.14
CA LEU A 346 -27.29 -48.10 -4.07
C LEU A 346 -27.74 -49.46 -3.53
N SER A 347 -26.88 -50.15 -2.78
CA SER A 347 -27.22 -51.41 -2.12
C SER A 347 -28.22 -51.18 -0.98
N ASP A 348 -28.01 -50.14 -0.17
CA ASP A 348 -28.85 -49.81 0.98
C ASP A 348 -30.23 -49.25 0.59
N ALA A 349 -30.34 -48.64 -0.59
CA ALA A 349 -31.59 -48.05 -1.08
C ALA A 349 -32.71 -49.08 -1.36
N ALA A 350 -32.41 -50.39 -1.28
CA ALA A 350 -33.35 -51.49 -1.51
C ALA A 350 -34.17 -51.33 -2.79
N LEU A 351 -33.52 -50.84 -3.86
CA LEU A 351 -34.16 -50.62 -5.15
C LEU A 351 -34.54 -51.96 -5.79
N PRO A 352 -35.65 -52.03 -6.55
CA PRO A 352 -36.10 -53.26 -7.19
C PRO A 352 -35.16 -53.73 -8.32
N THR A 353 -34.22 -52.89 -8.74
CA THR A 353 -33.22 -53.16 -9.79
C THR A 353 -31.82 -53.36 -9.19
N LEU A 354 -30.93 -54.05 -9.91
CA LEU A 354 -29.55 -54.32 -9.50
C LEU A 354 -28.60 -53.12 -9.72
N ASP A 355 -29.01 -51.92 -9.35
CA ASP A 355 -28.27 -50.69 -9.66
C ASP A 355 -26.87 -50.66 -9.02
N HIS A 356 -26.68 -51.31 -7.86
CA HIS A 356 -25.39 -51.41 -7.17
C HIS A 356 -24.38 -52.32 -7.91
N VAL A 357 -24.86 -53.31 -8.66
CA VAL A 357 -24.06 -54.18 -9.55
C VAL A 357 -23.90 -53.55 -10.94
N ALA A 358 -24.84 -52.66 -11.32
CA ALA A 358 -24.85 -52.04 -12.63
C ALA A 358 -23.69 -51.08 -12.85
N ILE A 359 -23.13 -50.44 -11.82
CA ILE A 359 -22.08 -49.43 -12.00
C ILE A 359 -20.66 -50.02 -12.01
N GLN A 360 -19.85 -49.60 -12.98
CA GLN A 360 -18.47 -50.00 -13.17
C GLN A 360 -17.53 -48.78 -13.18
N LEU A 361 -16.33 -48.98 -12.64
CA LEU A 361 -15.23 -48.00 -12.64
C LEU A 361 -14.10 -48.49 -13.56
N TYR A 362 -13.86 -47.77 -14.63
CA TYR A 362 -12.69 -47.95 -15.48
C TYR A 362 -11.57 -47.06 -14.98
N GLY A 363 -10.39 -47.65 -14.75
CA GLY A 363 -9.22 -46.96 -14.21
C GLY A 363 -8.01 -47.89 -14.24
N ARG A 364 -6.81 -47.33 -14.40
CA ARG A 364 -5.58 -48.12 -14.55
C ARG A 364 -4.87 -48.26 -13.20
N PRO A 365 -4.25 -49.42 -12.91
CA PRO A 365 -3.45 -49.56 -11.70
C PRO A 365 -2.23 -48.61 -11.72
N GLU A 366 -1.73 -48.27 -12.91
CA GLU A 366 -0.62 -47.33 -13.10
C GLU A 366 -0.97 -45.88 -12.70
N ASP A 367 -2.26 -45.53 -12.63
CA ASP A 367 -2.74 -44.21 -12.16
C ASP A 367 -2.75 -44.11 -10.62
N GLY A 368 -2.46 -45.22 -9.92
CA GLY A 368 -2.49 -45.32 -8.47
C GLY A 368 -3.89 -45.54 -7.91
N TRP A 369 -4.05 -45.33 -6.60
CA TRP A 369 -5.26 -45.69 -5.83
C TRP A 369 -6.08 -44.51 -5.32
N ASN A 370 -5.65 -43.29 -5.63
CA ASN A 370 -6.19 -42.04 -5.10
C ASN A 370 -6.44 -41.06 -6.25
N THR A 371 -7.31 -41.46 -7.17
CA THR A 371 -7.59 -40.67 -8.37
C THR A 371 -8.45 -39.48 -7.98
N ARG A 372 -8.03 -38.27 -8.37
CA ARG A 372 -8.70 -37.03 -8.01
C ARG A 372 -8.99 -36.18 -9.23
N PRO A 373 -10.21 -36.24 -9.79
CA PRO A 373 -10.59 -35.41 -10.93
C PRO A 373 -10.50 -33.91 -10.57
N PHE A 374 -10.86 -33.56 -9.34
CA PHE A 374 -10.70 -32.23 -8.77
C PHE A 374 -9.43 -32.12 -7.94
N ILE A 375 -8.66 -31.07 -8.20
CA ILE A 375 -7.43 -30.77 -7.46
C ILE A 375 -7.72 -29.67 -6.44
N ILE A 376 -7.56 -29.97 -5.17
CA ILE A 376 -7.70 -29.00 -4.08
C ILE A 376 -6.31 -28.60 -3.60
N ARG A 377 -6.12 -27.31 -3.37
CA ARG A 377 -4.91 -26.75 -2.78
C ARG A 377 -5.07 -26.73 -1.25
N PRO A 378 -4.31 -27.57 -0.51
CA PRO A 378 -4.53 -27.74 0.92
C PRO A 378 -4.02 -26.55 1.75
N TYR A 379 -2.98 -25.86 1.28
CA TYR A 379 -2.31 -24.77 1.99
C TYR A 379 -2.66 -23.41 1.39
N GLN A 380 -2.81 -22.40 2.24
CA GLN A 380 -3.32 -21.08 1.83
C GLN A 380 -2.20 -20.03 1.65
N GLY A 381 -0.95 -20.41 1.93
CA GLY A 381 0.20 -19.53 1.89
C GLY A 381 0.09 -18.44 2.95
N LEU A 382 0.36 -17.18 2.58
CA LEU A 382 0.31 -16.06 3.53
C LEU A 382 -1.10 -15.56 3.87
N ARG A 383 -2.15 -16.16 3.29
CA ARG A 383 -3.55 -15.78 3.55
C ARG A 383 -4.09 -16.50 4.78
N ALA A 384 -4.96 -15.83 5.53
CA ALA A 384 -5.73 -16.50 6.57
C ALA A 384 -6.74 -17.49 5.96
N PHE A 385 -6.96 -18.61 6.65
CA PHE A 385 -8.04 -19.54 6.28
C PHE A 385 -9.39 -18.83 6.44
N GLN A 386 -10.24 -18.98 5.42
CA GLN A 386 -11.59 -18.41 5.37
C GLN A 386 -12.62 -19.49 5.75
N PRO A 387 -13.90 -19.13 5.98
CA PRO A 387 -14.94 -20.11 6.32
C PRO A 387 -15.03 -21.29 5.34
N GLU A 388 -14.81 -21.05 4.06
CA GLU A 388 -14.79 -22.09 3.01
C GLU A 388 -13.65 -23.11 3.17
N HIS A 389 -12.59 -22.75 3.86
CA HIS A 389 -11.42 -23.60 4.12
C HIS A 389 -11.53 -24.41 5.42
N ALA A 390 -12.69 -24.41 6.10
CA ALA A 390 -12.88 -25.07 7.40
C ALA A 390 -12.43 -26.54 7.43
N ARG A 391 -12.66 -27.27 6.33
CA ARG A 391 -12.28 -28.69 6.18
C ARG A 391 -10.76 -28.89 6.13
N LEU A 392 -10.01 -27.87 5.75
CA LEU A 392 -8.56 -27.86 5.64
C LEU A 392 -7.88 -27.27 6.90
N PHE A 393 -8.66 -26.90 7.93
CA PHE A 393 -8.13 -26.28 9.14
C PHE A 393 -7.92 -27.30 10.28
N PHE A 394 -6.65 -27.62 10.56
CA PHE A 394 -6.24 -28.67 11.51
C PHE A 394 -5.43 -28.12 12.71
N GLY A 395 -5.23 -28.94 13.75
CA GLY A 395 -4.33 -28.63 14.88
C GLY A 395 -4.82 -27.60 15.91
N ARG A 396 -6.05 -27.06 15.76
CA ARG A 396 -6.67 -26.07 16.67
C ARG A 396 -8.07 -26.44 17.17
N ALA A 397 -8.41 -27.74 17.19
CA ALA A 397 -9.74 -28.19 17.59
C ALA A 397 -10.12 -27.75 19.02
N THR A 398 -9.19 -27.88 19.98
CA THR A 398 -9.42 -27.48 21.37
C THR A 398 -9.69 -25.98 21.51
N GLU A 399 -8.89 -25.14 20.86
CA GLU A 399 -9.05 -23.68 20.92
C GLU A 399 -10.29 -23.21 20.15
N ARG A 400 -10.65 -23.90 19.06
CA ARG A 400 -11.90 -23.66 18.34
C ARG A 400 -13.09 -23.91 19.26
N ASP A 401 -13.12 -25.06 19.92
CA ASP A 401 -14.24 -25.45 20.79
C ASP A 401 -14.35 -24.53 22.01
N ALA A 402 -13.21 -24.13 22.59
CA ALA A 402 -13.17 -23.17 23.68
C ALA A 402 -13.69 -21.79 23.25
N LEU A 403 -13.24 -21.27 22.10
CA LEU A 403 -13.69 -19.98 21.60
C LEU A 403 -15.17 -19.99 21.19
N LEU A 404 -15.62 -21.06 20.53
CA LEU A 404 -17.03 -21.27 20.20
C LEU A 404 -17.90 -21.30 21.46
N LYS A 405 -17.49 -22.04 22.49
CA LYS A 405 -18.17 -22.09 23.78
C LYS A 405 -18.31 -20.69 24.38
N ARG A 406 -17.23 -19.91 24.41
CA ARG A 406 -17.28 -18.53 24.91
C ARG A 406 -18.24 -17.62 24.15
N VAL A 407 -18.30 -17.72 22.81
CA VAL A 407 -19.26 -16.95 22.00
C VAL A 407 -20.71 -17.33 22.35
N LEU A 408 -20.98 -18.62 22.56
CA LEU A 408 -22.31 -19.10 22.94
C LEU A 408 -22.69 -18.68 24.37
N GLU A 409 -21.78 -18.77 25.33
CA GLU A 409 -21.97 -18.31 26.71
C GLU A 409 -22.17 -16.78 26.77
N ALA A 410 -21.45 -16.03 25.94
CA ALA A 410 -21.63 -14.59 25.80
C ALA A 410 -23.04 -14.24 25.28
N ARG A 411 -23.54 -14.98 24.29
CA ARG A 411 -24.92 -14.81 23.80
C ARG A 411 -25.96 -15.14 24.86
N ALA A 412 -25.73 -16.19 25.64
CA ALA A 412 -26.58 -16.61 26.75
C ALA A 412 -26.54 -15.64 27.96
N GLY A 413 -25.67 -14.62 27.93
CA GLY A 413 -25.50 -13.66 29.02
C GLY A 413 -24.70 -14.19 30.21
N GLN A 414 -24.00 -15.33 30.04
CA GLN A 414 -23.13 -15.93 31.06
C GLN A 414 -21.72 -15.33 31.02
N LEU A 415 -21.29 -14.85 29.85
CA LEU A 415 -20.09 -14.05 29.66
C LEU A 415 -20.45 -12.68 29.07
N PRO A 416 -19.57 -11.68 29.18
CA PRO A 416 -19.73 -10.42 28.47
C PRO A 416 -19.78 -10.60 26.94
N ARG A 417 -20.61 -9.83 26.24
CA ARG A 417 -20.75 -9.92 24.78
C ARG A 417 -19.56 -9.35 23.99
N LEU A 418 -18.73 -8.51 24.61
CA LEU A 418 -17.45 -8.08 24.04
C LEU A 418 -16.35 -9.03 24.46
N GLN A 419 -15.87 -9.85 23.53
CA GLN A 419 -14.82 -10.83 23.71
C GLN A 419 -13.55 -10.43 22.95
N VAL A 420 -12.38 -10.82 23.46
CA VAL A 420 -11.06 -10.53 22.87
C VAL A 420 -10.23 -11.80 22.76
N LEU A 421 -9.76 -12.11 21.55
CA LEU A 421 -8.79 -13.16 21.29
C LEU A 421 -7.39 -12.55 21.17
N ALA A 422 -6.54 -12.78 22.19
CA ALA A 422 -5.21 -12.21 22.27
C ALA A 422 -4.11 -13.24 21.95
N ALA A 423 -3.18 -12.89 21.05
CA ALA A 423 -2.04 -13.75 20.69
C ALA A 423 -0.94 -12.96 19.98
N ALA A 424 0.28 -13.50 19.92
CA ALA A 424 1.34 -12.95 19.07
C ALA A 424 0.92 -12.88 17.58
N SER A 425 1.63 -12.08 16.79
CA SER A 425 1.45 -12.03 15.33
C SER A 425 1.79 -13.40 14.72
N GLY A 426 1.02 -13.85 13.73
CA GLY A 426 1.24 -15.15 13.06
C GLY A 426 0.83 -16.41 13.83
N THR A 427 0.16 -16.32 14.99
CA THR A 427 -0.29 -17.51 15.76
C THR A 427 -1.59 -18.16 15.21
N GLY A 428 -2.22 -17.54 14.21
CA GLY A 428 -3.44 -18.06 13.56
C GLY A 428 -4.76 -17.52 14.12
N LYS A 429 -4.78 -16.35 14.77
CA LYS A 429 -6.00 -15.73 15.33
C LYS A 429 -7.14 -15.64 14.32
N SER A 430 -6.87 -15.01 13.17
CA SER A 430 -7.89 -14.80 12.13
C SER A 430 -8.37 -16.13 11.55
N SER A 431 -7.46 -17.07 11.24
CA SER A 431 -7.83 -18.42 10.78
C SER A 431 -8.69 -19.18 11.79
N LEU A 432 -8.39 -19.10 13.09
CA LEU A 432 -9.18 -19.75 14.14
C LEU A 432 -10.61 -19.22 14.19
N VAL A 433 -10.79 -17.91 14.08
CA VAL A 433 -12.12 -17.29 14.07
C VAL A 433 -12.87 -17.65 12.79
N LEU A 434 -12.25 -17.43 11.63
CA LEU A 434 -12.92 -17.49 10.33
C LEU A 434 -13.14 -18.92 9.83
N ALA A 435 -12.15 -19.81 9.94
CA ALA A 435 -12.26 -21.19 9.49
C ALA A 435 -12.66 -22.16 10.61
N GLY A 436 -12.38 -21.81 11.87
CA GLY A 436 -12.74 -22.63 13.02
C GLY A 436 -14.14 -22.34 13.55
N VAL A 437 -14.42 -21.09 13.95
CA VAL A 437 -15.62 -20.75 14.73
C VAL A 437 -16.80 -20.35 13.87
N VAL A 438 -16.60 -19.48 12.88
CA VAL A 438 -17.68 -18.98 12.00
C VAL A 438 -18.50 -20.11 11.34
N PRO A 439 -17.91 -21.18 10.77
CA PRO A 439 -18.67 -22.24 10.12
C PRO A 439 -19.59 -23.01 11.08
N GLU A 440 -19.14 -23.22 12.32
CA GLU A 440 -19.95 -23.86 13.39
C GLU A 440 -21.14 -22.98 13.81
N LEU A 441 -20.94 -21.66 13.84
CA LEU A 441 -22.00 -20.70 14.16
C LEU A 441 -23.02 -20.59 13.02
N VAL A 442 -22.58 -20.53 11.76
CA VAL A 442 -23.47 -20.51 10.58
C VAL A 442 -24.36 -21.75 10.57
N ARG A 443 -23.82 -22.94 10.89
CA ARG A 443 -24.63 -24.18 11.04
C ARG A 443 -25.68 -24.10 12.15
N ARG A 444 -25.49 -23.21 13.13
CA ARG A 444 -26.45 -22.92 14.23
C ARG A 444 -27.36 -21.74 13.92
N GLY A 445 -27.43 -21.28 12.66
CA GLY A 445 -28.28 -20.16 12.24
C GLY A 445 -27.75 -18.78 12.63
N TRP A 446 -26.46 -18.64 12.91
CA TRP A 446 -25.85 -17.34 13.16
C TRP A 446 -25.48 -16.63 11.86
N ARG A 447 -25.66 -15.32 11.88
CA ARG A 447 -25.07 -14.40 10.92
C ARG A 447 -23.70 -13.95 11.44
N TRP A 448 -22.82 -13.53 10.55
CA TRP A 448 -21.51 -13.03 10.92
C TRP A 448 -21.08 -11.89 10.01
N LYS A 449 -20.22 -11.01 10.53
CA LYS A 449 -19.56 -9.96 9.75
C LYS A 449 -18.16 -9.75 10.29
N VAL A 450 -17.18 -9.64 9.39
CA VAL A 450 -15.80 -9.28 9.75
C VAL A 450 -15.57 -7.84 9.34
N LEU A 451 -14.98 -7.07 10.25
CA LEU A 451 -14.67 -5.66 10.07
C LEU A 451 -13.24 -5.40 10.53
N ARG A 452 -12.58 -4.43 9.91
CA ARG A 452 -11.44 -3.70 10.49
C ARG A 452 -11.95 -2.55 11.37
N PRO A 453 -11.14 -2.02 12.30
CA PRO A 453 -11.56 -0.88 13.11
C PRO A 453 -11.97 0.37 12.31
N SER A 454 -11.30 0.66 11.19
CA SER A 454 -11.67 1.77 10.30
C SER A 454 -13.00 1.55 9.56
N GLU A 455 -13.35 0.29 9.27
CA GLU A 455 -14.62 -0.05 8.65
C GLU A 455 -15.75 0.05 9.68
N LEU A 456 -15.45 -0.18 10.96
CA LEU A 456 -16.40 -0.01 12.05
C LEU A 456 -16.75 1.47 12.29
N SER A 457 -15.78 2.40 12.23
CA SER A 457 -16.07 3.84 12.38
C SER A 457 -17.05 4.32 11.31
N GLN A 458 -16.91 3.82 10.09
CA GLN A 458 -17.71 4.21 8.91
C GLN A 458 -18.99 3.41 8.72
N ALA A 459 -19.16 2.28 9.41
CA ALA A 459 -20.34 1.44 9.20
C ALA A 459 -21.64 2.19 9.54
N ASP A 460 -22.56 2.31 8.58
CA ASP A 460 -23.86 2.94 8.80
C ASP A 460 -24.74 2.21 9.83
N THR A 461 -25.89 2.83 10.13
CA THR A 461 -27.05 2.30 10.85
C THR A 461 -27.55 0.93 10.36
N SER A 462 -26.99 0.33 9.31
CA SER A 462 -27.32 -1.05 8.86
C SER A 462 -26.81 -2.15 9.79
N LEU A 463 -25.71 -1.91 10.53
CA LEU A 463 -25.36 -2.74 11.69
C LEU A 463 -26.35 -2.53 12.84
N GLU A 464 -27.02 -1.38 12.87
CA GLU A 464 -27.95 -0.90 13.91
C GLU A 464 -29.43 -1.22 13.60
N ALA A 465 -29.76 -1.56 12.34
CA ALA A 465 -31.10 -1.91 11.89
C ALA A 465 -31.55 -3.25 12.50
N ALA A 466 -32.87 -3.37 12.74
CA ALA A 466 -33.45 -4.58 13.33
C ALA A 466 -33.16 -5.83 12.46
N PRO A 467 -32.91 -7.01 13.06
CA PRO A 467 -32.41 -8.17 12.33
C PRO A 467 -33.42 -8.76 11.32
N GLU A 468 -32.92 -9.20 10.16
CA GLU A 468 -33.34 -10.49 9.59
C GLU A 468 -33.02 -11.60 10.61
N GLU A 469 -33.88 -12.64 10.69
CA GLU A 469 -33.89 -13.65 11.74
C GLU A 469 -32.48 -14.21 12.12
N GLY A 470 -32.14 -14.23 13.43
CA GLY A 470 -30.96 -14.94 13.98
C GLY A 470 -29.88 -14.07 14.68
N PRO A 471 -29.07 -14.65 15.58
CA PRO A 471 -27.97 -13.97 16.29
C PRO A 471 -26.81 -13.57 15.36
N LEU A 472 -26.06 -12.52 15.73
CA LEU A 472 -24.98 -11.94 14.92
C LEU A 472 -23.64 -11.98 15.67
N LEU A 473 -22.61 -12.52 15.02
CA LEU A 473 -21.20 -12.36 15.43
C LEU A 473 -20.56 -11.22 14.63
N VAL A 474 -20.12 -10.17 15.32
CA VAL A 474 -19.29 -9.10 14.74
C VAL A 474 -17.84 -9.36 15.10
N VAL A 475 -17.02 -9.76 14.14
CA VAL A 475 -15.59 -9.95 14.31
C VAL A 475 -14.87 -8.65 13.95
N VAL A 476 -14.11 -8.09 14.88
CA VAL A 476 -13.21 -6.96 14.60
C VAL A 476 -11.78 -7.47 14.57
N ASP A 477 -11.29 -7.75 13.38
CA ASP A 477 -9.99 -8.39 13.17
C ASP A 477 -8.87 -7.36 13.07
N GLN A 478 -7.68 -7.66 13.60
CA GLN A 478 -6.56 -6.71 13.77
C GLN A 478 -6.99 -5.45 14.52
N PHE A 479 -7.55 -5.63 15.71
CA PHE A 479 -8.04 -4.52 16.52
C PHE A 479 -6.93 -3.53 16.91
N GLU A 480 -5.66 -3.96 16.92
CA GLU A 480 -4.50 -3.09 17.09
C GLU A 480 -4.41 -1.93 16.07
N GLU A 481 -5.14 -1.99 14.96
CA GLU A 481 -5.18 -0.92 13.95
C GLU A 481 -5.69 0.41 14.53
N ILE A 482 -6.50 0.42 15.59
CA ILE A 482 -6.92 1.67 16.26
C ILE A 482 -5.72 2.45 16.79
N PHE A 483 -4.63 1.76 17.14
CA PHE A 483 -3.45 2.36 17.77
C PHE A 483 -2.35 2.71 16.76
N THR A 484 -2.43 2.14 15.56
CA THR A 484 -1.39 2.22 14.52
C THR A 484 -1.85 2.99 13.30
N ARG A 485 -3.16 3.09 13.04
CA ARG A 485 -3.72 3.71 11.82
C ARG A 485 -4.65 4.89 12.09
N THR A 486 -5.24 4.96 13.28
CA THR A 486 -6.15 6.06 13.65
C THR A 486 -5.37 7.17 14.35
N SER A 487 -5.21 8.32 13.69
CA SER A 487 -4.41 9.44 14.21
C SER A 487 -5.15 10.26 15.28
N SER A 488 -6.48 10.35 15.18
CA SER A 488 -7.33 11.14 16.09
C SER A 488 -7.73 10.34 17.33
N PRO A 489 -7.43 10.82 18.56
CA PRO A 489 -7.94 10.21 19.80
C PRO A 489 -9.46 10.12 19.83
N ALA A 490 -10.16 11.15 19.35
CA ALA A 490 -11.63 11.17 19.31
C ALA A 490 -12.20 10.09 18.38
N GLU A 491 -11.52 9.77 17.28
CA GLU A 491 -11.93 8.69 16.38
C GLU A 491 -11.69 7.31 17.00
N ARG A 492 -10.57 7.13 17.73
CA ARG A 492 -10.31 5.90 18.50
C ARG A 492 -11.40 5.67 19.53
N ASP A 493 -11.77 6.72 20.28
CA ASP A 493 -12.85 6.65 21.25
C ASP A 493 -14.19 6.34 20.58
N ALA A 494 -14.51 6.97 19.43
CA ALA A 494 -15.75 6.68 18.70
C ALA A 494 -15.86 5.20 18.27
N ILE A 495 -14.78 4.60 17.76
CA ILE A 495 -14.72 3.18 17.40
C ILE A 495 -15.00 2.30 18.63
N VAL A 496 -14.35 2.61 19.75
CA VAL A 496 -14.43 1.82 20.99
C VAL A 496 -15.81 1.98 21.64
N GLN A 497 -16.39 3.17 21.61
CA GLN A 497 -17.76 3.42 22.05
C GLN A 497 -18.78 2.62 21.23
N LYS A 498 -18.58 2.54 19.91
CA LYS A 498 -19.43 1.73 19.03
C LYS A 498 -19.31 0.23 19.30
N LEU A 499 -18.14 -0.28 19.70
CA LEU A 499 -18.02 -1.66 20.19
C LEU A 499 -18.83 -1.89 21.45
N GLY A 500 -18.79 -0.95 22.38
CA GLY A 500 -19.60 -0.96 23.59
C GLY A 500 -21.09 -1.02 23.27
N SER A 501 -21.59 -0.14 22.39
CA SER A 501 -23.01 -0.10 22.02
C SER A 501 -23.48 -1.37 21.31
N LEU A 502 -22.68 -1.92 20.40
CA LEU A 502 -22.98 -3.21 19.75
C LEU A 502 -23.07 -4.34 20.78
N ALA A 503 -22.14 -4.39 21.75
CA ALA A 503 -22.12 -5.42 22.79
C ALA A 503 -23.26 -5.30 23.81
N GLN A 504 -23.97 -4.18 23.89
CA GLN A 504 -25.17 -4.04 24.73
C GLN A 504 -26.38 -4.77 24.13
N ARG A 505 -26.40 -5.00 22.82
CA ARG A 505 -27.52 -5.65 22.13
C ARG A 505 -27.55 -7.15 22.42
N PRO A 506 -28.70 -7.72 22.84
CA PRO A 506 -28.74 -9.11 23.24
C PRO A 506 -28.37 -10.06 22.10
N GLU A 507 -28.80 -9.76 20.88
CA GLU A 507 -28.60 -10.55 19.67
C GLU A 507 -27.18 -10.47 19.08
N VAL A 508 -26.30 -9.61 19.58
CA VAL A 508 -24.97 -9.37 19.03
C VAL A 508 -23.87 -9.85 19.99
N VAL A 509 -22.89 -10.57 19.47
CA VAL A 509 -21.62 -10.85 20.15
C VAL A 509 -20.50 -10.20 19.34
N VAL A 510 -19.62 -9.47 20.01
CA VAL A 510 -18.47 -8.80 19.39
C VAL A 510 -17.21 -9.55 19.77
N LEU A 511 -16.39 -9.94 18.78
CA LEU A 511 -15.12 -10.63 18.99
C LEU A 511 -13.99 -9.84 18.34
N CYS A 512 -13.11 -9.25 19.15
CA CYS A 512 -11.92 -8.57 18.66
C CYS A 512 -10.72 -9.53 18.62
N THR A 513 -9.93 -9.52 17.55
CA THR A 513 -8.59 -10.14 17.56
C THR A 513 -7.56 -9.07 17.87
N LEU A 514 -6.67 -9.34 18.83
CA LEU A 514 -5.69 -8.35 19.31
C LEU A 514 -4.31 -8.99 19.46
N ARG A 515 -3.26 -8.25 19.10
CA ARG A 515 -1.90 -8.67 19.41
C ARG A 515 -1.53 -8.38 20.87
N VAL A 516 -0.79 -9.31 21.47
CA VAL A 516 -0.39 -9.21 22.89
C VAL A 516 0.50 -7.99 23.19
N ASP A 517 1.27 -7.49 22.22
CA ASP A 517 2.09 -6.28 22.37
C ASP A 517 1.27 -4.97 22.44
N PHE A 518 -0.03 -5.02 22.14
CA PHE A 518 -0.94 -3.86 22.20
C PHE A 518 -1.84 -3.86 23.44
N LEU A 519 -1.76 -4.86 24.31
CA LEU A 519 -2.60 -4.95 25.52
C LEU A 519 -2.45 -3.72 26.43
N GLY A 520 -1.22 -3.23 26.61
CA GLY A 520 -0.95 -2.03 27.42
C GLY A 520 -1.56 -0.75 26.84
N ARG A 521 -1.66 -0.66 25.51
CA ARG A 521 -2.22 0.51 24.81
C ARG A 521 -3.74 0.59 24.90
N CYS A 522 -4.41 -0.49 25.27
CA CYS A 522 -5.86 -0.46 25.58
C CYS A 522 -6.22 0.51 26.71
N GLY A 523 -5.25 0.95 27.53
CA GLY A 523 -5.49 2.01 28.50
C GLY A 523 -5.72 3.39 27.85
N GLU A 524 -5.32 3.61 26.60
CA GLU A 524 -5.47 4.90 25.91
C GLU A 524 -6.93 5.25 25.57
N VAL A 525 -7.87 4.30 25.66
CA VAL A 525 -9.25 4.44 25.17
C VAL A 525 -10.28 3.97 26.19
N THR A 526 -11.49 4.54 26.13
CA THR A 526 -12.60 4.23 27.04
C THR A 526 -13.82 3.64 26.33
N VAL A 527 -14.51 2.70 26.99
CA VAL A 527 -15.67 1.96 26.48
C VAL A 527 -16.93 2.33 27.27
N GLY A 528 -18.00 2.69 26.57
CA GLY A 528 -19.32 2.97 27.12
C GLY A 528 -19.41 4.33 27.83
N ASP A 529 -20.63 4.67 28.26
CA ASP A 529 -20.97 5.96 28.89
C ASP A 529 -20.35 6.14 30.30
N GLY A 530 -19.87 5.06 30.91
CA GLY A 530 -19.27 5.05 32.24
C GLY A 530 -17.77 5.34 32.30
N GLY A 531 -17.12 5.66 31.17
CA GLY A 531 -15.70 6.02 31.12
C GLY A 531 -14.72 4.90 31.51
N ARG A 532 -15.16 3.63 31.45
CA ARG A 532 -14.30 2.48 31.82
C ARG A 532 -13.22 2.28 30.75
N ARG A 533 -11.95 2.25 31.15
CA ARG A 533 -10.83 2.03 30.22
C ARG A 533 -10.86 0.60 29.68
N LEU A 534 -10.51 0.44 28.40
CA LEU A 534 -10.60 -0.84 27.70
C LEU A 534 -9.62 -1.88 28.26
N ASP A 535 -8.46 -1.46 28.75
CA ASP A 535 -7.48 -2.34 29.41
C ASP A 535 -8.09 -3.16 30.56
N HIS A 536 -8.93 -2.56 31.41
CA HIS A 536 -9.63 -3.29 32.47
C HIS A 536 -10.47 -4.45 31.94
N MET A 537 -11.10 -4.28 30.77
CA MET A 537 -11.86 -5.34 30.12
C MET A 537 -10.92 -6.37 29.51
N VAL A 538 -9.86 -5.94 28.82
CA VAL A 538 -8.94 -6.87 28.15
C VAL A 538 -8.10 -7.69 29.14
N TYR A 539 -7.84 -7.19 30.35
CA TYR A 539 -7.19 -7.96 31.42
C TYR A 539 -8.12 -8.93 32.16
N ASP A 540 -9.43 -8.76 32.04
CA ASP A 540 -10.43 -9.65 32.63
C ASP A 540 -10.58 -10.95 31.82
N GLU A 541 -10.46 -12.10 32.49
CA GLU A 541 -10.61 -13.43 31.88
C GLU A 541 -12.03 -13.70 31.37
N ALA A 542 -13.04 -13.00 31.90
CA ALA A 542 -14.41 -13.07 31.39
C ALA A 542 -14.52 -12.49 29.97
N HIS A 543 -13.67 -11.52 29.61
CA HIS A 543 -13.64 -10.87 28.31
C HIS A 543 -12.57 -11.43 27.37
N ARG A 544 -11.50 -12.05 27.88
CA ARG A 544 -10.34 -12.45 27.05
C ARG A 544 -10.08 -13.95 27.01
N MET A 545 -9.69 -14.43 25.84
CA MET A 545 -9.02 -15.72 25.63
C MET A 545 -7.62 -15.50 25.04
N PHE A 546 -6.61 -16.17 25.61
CA PHE A 546 -5.27 -16.24 25.00
C PHE A 546 -5.16 -17.43 24.06
N LEU A 547 -4.57 -17.21 22.89
CA LEU A 547 -4.19 -18.28 21.98
C LEU A 547 -2.70 -18.57 22.13
N SER A 548 -2.37 -19.77 22.61
CA SER A 548 -1.00 -20.24 22.79
C SER A 548 -0.34 -20.64 21.47
N THR A 549 0.99 -20.72 21.49
CA THR A 549 1.76 -21.40 20.44
C THR A 549 1.40 -22.89 20.41
N MET A 550 1.52 -23.51 19.23
CA MET A 550 1.28 -24.95 19.06
C MET A 550 2.44 -25.76 19.63
N ASP A 551 2.13 -26.94 20.16
CA ASP A 551 3.12 -27.96 20.44
C ASP A 551 3.52 -28.71 19.15
N ASP A 552 4.51 -29.58 19.28
CA ASP A 552 5.09 -30.33 18.17
C ASP A 552 4.11 -31.32 17.51
N ALA A 553 3.20 -31.91 18.30
CA ALA A 553 2.20 -32.86 17.82
C ALA A 553 1.12 -32.13 16.99
N ARG A 554 0.63 -30.99 17.48
CA ARG A 554 -0.30 -30.12 16.74
C ARG A 554 0.35 -29.55 15.49
N MET A 555 1.63 -29.22 15.54
CA MET A 555 2.37 -28.77 14.36
C MET A 555 2.43 -29.86 13.28
N ALA A 556 2.69 -31.13 13.65
CA ALA A 556 2.61 -32.24 12.71
C ALA A 556 1.20 -32.39 12.09
N GLU A 557 0.16 -32.16 12.88
CA GLU A 557 -1.23 -32.22 12.42
C GLU A 557 -1.55 -31.10 11.41
N VAL A 558 -1.08 -29.86 11.66
CA VAL A 558 -1.22 -28.73 10.73
C VAL A 558 -0.52 -29.02 9.40
N ILE A 559 0.67 -29.62 9.45
CA ILE A 559 1.41 -29.97 8.23
C ILE A 559 0.71 -31.10 7.48
N THR A 560 0.39 -32.21 8.15
CA THR A 560 -0.01 -33.45 7.48
C THR A 560 -1.52 -33.61 7.28
N GLY A 561 -2.35 -32.98 8.11
CA GLY A 561 -3.81 -33.09 8.07
C GLY A 561 -4.42 -32.62 6.75
N PRO A 562 -4.16 -31.37 6.33
CA PRO A 562 -4.68 -30.83 5.07
C PRO A 562 -4.25 -31.67 3.86
N ALA A 563 -2.95 -32.02 3.77
CA ALA A 563 -2.41 -32.85 2.69
C ALA A 563 -3.08 -34.23 2.63
N ARG A 564 -3.21 -34.91 3.77
CA ARG A 564 -3.85 -36.23 3.85
C ARG A 564 -5.29 -36.19 3.37
N LEU A 565 -6.05 -35.16 3.75
CA LEU A 565 -7.44 -35.01 3.32
C LEU A 565 -7.57 -34.92 1.79
N VAL A 566 -6.60 -34.28 1.13
CA VAL A 566 -6.62 -34.08 -0.33
C VAL A 566 -5.72 -35.06 -1.10
N GLY A 567 -5.21 -36.12 -0.43
CA GLY A 567 -4.41 -37.17 -1.06
C GLY A 567 -2.99 -36.75 -1.47
N ILE A 568 -2.42 -35.74 -0.81
CA ILE A 568 -1.02 -35.30 -0.97
C ILE A 568 -0.15 -36.02 0.06
N GLU A 569 1.02 -36.47 -0.38
CA GLU A 569 1.99 -37.23 0.40
C GLU A 569 3.28 -36.42 0.55
N PHE A 570 4.03 -36.72 1.63
CA PHE A 570 5.36 -36.15 1.87
C PHE A 570 6.40 -37.24 1.64
N GLU A 571 7.52 -36.86 1.04
CA GLU A 571 8.71 -37.70 1.03
C GLU A 571 9.19 -37.96 2.47
N GLU A 572 9.73 -39.16 2.71
CA GLU A 572 10.17 -39.59 4.03
C GLU A 572 11.15 -38.58 4.66
N GLY A 573 10.93 -38.21 5.93
CA GLY A 573 11.77 -37.25 6.65
C GLY A 573 11.50 -35.77 6.35
N LEU A 574 10.64 -35.43 5.38
CA LEU A 574 10.36 -34.03 5.01
C LEU A 574 9.52 -33.30 6.07
N VAL A 575 8.57 -33.99 6.70
CA VAL A 575 7.75 -33.40 7.78
C VAL A 575 8.63 -33.01 8.96
N GLU A 576 9.59 -33.85 9.32
CA GLU A 576 10.57 -33.61 10.38
C GLU A 576 11.48 -32.43 10.06
N ALA A 577 11.87 -32.26 8.78
CA ALA A 577 12.62 -31.09 8.33
C ALA A 577 11.81 -29.79 8.47
N LEU A 578 10.56 -29.78 7.98
CA LEU A 578 9.64 -28.64 8.11
C LEU A 578 9.40 -28.26 9.58
N ARG A 579 9.19 -29.25 10.45
CA ARG A 579 9.03 -29.08 11.89
C ARG A 579 10.24 -28.45 12.55
N ARG A 580 11.44 -28.91 12.17
CA ARG A 580 12.70 -28.39 12.71
C ARG A 580 12.90 -26.92 12.37
N ASP A 581 12.57 -26.51 11.14
CA ASP A 581 12.76 -25.13 10.68
C ASP A 581 11.81 -24.12 11.34
N VAL A 582 10.68 -24.58 11.90
CA VAL A 582 9.72 -23.72 12.63
C VAL A 582 9.84 -23.82 14.14
N ALA A 583 10.69 -24.70 14.65
CA ALA A 583 10.81 -24.97 16.09
C ALA A 583 11.34 -23.74 16.84
N GLY A 584 10.59 -23.27 17.84
CA GLY A 584 10.99 -22.13 18.67
C GLY A 584 10.78 -20.75 18.04
N GLU A 585 10.33 -20.67 16.78
CA GLU A 585 10.06 -19.40 16.11
C GLU A 585 8.64 -18.89 16.40
N SER A 586 8.54 -17.71 17.01
CA SER A 586 7.25 -17.04 17.24
C SER A 586 6.68 -16.48 15.94
N GLY A 587 5.49 -16.95 15.56
CA GLY A 587 4.81 -16.52 14.32
C GLY A 587 5.30 -17.23 13.06
N ALA A 588 5.79 -18.46 13.16
CA ALA A 588 6.28 -19.27 12.04
C ALA A 588 5.19 -19.86 11.12
N LEU A 589 3.94 -19.97 11.59
CA LEU A 589 2.85 -20.59 10.82
C LEU A 589 2.63 -19.98 9.43
N PRO A 590 2.65 -18.66 9.22
CA PRO A 590 2.52 -18.06 7.89
C PRO A 590 3.68 -18.44 6.95
N LEU A 591 4.91 -18.54 7.46
CA LEU A 591 6.07 -18.97 6.68
C LEU A 591 5.94 -20.45 6.30
N LEU A 592 5.53 -21.29 7.27
CA LEU A 592 5.28 -22.71 7.05
C LEU A 592 4.19 -22.94 5.99
N GLU A 593 3.05 -22.26 6.11
CA GLU A 593 1.97 -22.30 5.13
C GLU A 593 2.47 -21.88 3.74
N TYR A 594 3.29 -20.84 3.66
CA TYR A 594 3.87 -20.41 2.39
C TYR A 594 4.84 -21.44 1.79
N ALA A 595 5.70 -22.04 2.61
CA ALA A 595 6.61 -23.09 2.15
C ALA A 595 5.84 -24.33 1.66
N LEU A 596 4.85 -24.79 2.41
CA LEU A 596 3.97 -25.91 2.05
C LEU A 596 3.18 -25.62 0.77
N ASP A 597 2.72 -24.38 0.60
CA ASP A 597 2.06 -23.91 -0.60
C ASP A 597 2.96 -23.97 -1.84
N ARG A 598 4.21 -23.50 -1.72
CA ARG A 598 5.22 -23.59 -2.80
C ARG A 598 5.63 -25.03 -3.09
N LEU A 599 5.79 -25.86 -2.06
CA LEU A 599 6.03 -27.30 -2.21
C LEU A 599 4.92 -27.97 -3.02
N TRP A 600 3.67 -27.63 -2.72
CA TRP A 600 2.52 -28.17 -3.42
C TRP A 600 2.47 -27.76 -4.90
N GLU A 601 2.88 -26.53 -5.24
CA GLU A 601 3.01 -26.07 -6.63
C GLU A 601 4.13 -26.81 -7.38
N GLN A 602 5.24 -27.11 -6.71
CA GLN A 602 6.41 -27.79 -7.29
C GLN A 602 6.41 -29.32 -7.11
N ARG A 603 5.28 -29.89 -6.67
CA ARG A 603 5.16 -31.32 -6.36
C ARG A 603 5.38 -32.21 -7.59
N LYS A 604 5.81 -33.45 -7.35
CA LYS A 604 5.84 -34.50 -8.38
C LYS A 604 4.63 -35.40 -8.21
N GLY A 605 3.62 -35.22 -9.07
CA GLY A 605 2.35 -35.95 -8.95
C GLY A 605 1.62 -35.61 -7.64
N ARG A 606 1.59 -36.56 -6.70
CA ARG A 606 1.03 -36.38 -5.34
C ARG A 606 2.08 -36.14 -4.25
N LEU A 607 3.37 -36.20 -4.59
CA LEU A 607 4.47 -36.20 -3.62
C LEU A 607 5.12 -34.82 -3.49
N LEU A 608 5.15 -34.29 -2.26
CA LEU A 608 5.99 -33.16 -1.86
C LEU A 608 7.39 -33.67 -1.56
N THR A 609 8.41 -33.09 -2.19
CA THR A 609 9.77 -33.65 -2.23
C THR A 609 10.79 -32.80 -1.49
N HIS A 610 11.86 -33.42 -1.01
CA HIS A 610 13.04 -32.73 -0.46
C HIS A 610 13.72 -31.85 -1.52
N GLU A 611 13.73 -32.29 -2.78
CA GLU A 611 14.27 -31.53 -3.91
C GLU A 611 13.56 -30.18 -4.07
N ALA A 612 12.22 -30.19 -4.07
CA ALA A 612 11.42 -28.96 -4.11
C ALA A 612 11.66 -28.10 -2.85
N TYR A 613 11.77 -28.74 -1.68
CA TYR A 613 12.02 -28.05 -0.41
C TYR A 613 13.34 -27.29 -0.38
N GLN A 614 14.41 -27.91 -0.89
CA GLN A 614 15.72 -27.29 -1.02
C GLN A 614 15.69 -26.16 -2.07
N THR A 615 14.98 -26.36 -3.18
CA THR A 615 14.84 -25.37 -4.26
C THR A 615 14.12 -24.09 -3.79
N ILE A 616 13.15 -24.21 -2.88
CA ILE A 616 12.50 -23.04 -2.26
C ILE A 616 13.33 -22.43 -1.13
N GLY A 617 14.41 -23.07 -0.68
CA GLY A 617 15.29 -22.55 0.37
C GLY A 617 14.81 -22.81 1.79
N GLY A 618 14.04 -23.88 2.02
CA GLY A 618 13.43 -24.18 3.31
C GLY A 618 12.29 -23.21 3.69
N VAL A 619 11.82 -23.27 4.94
CA VAL A 619 10.71 -22.40 5.41
C VAL A 619 11.08 -20.92 5.38
N GLU A 620 12.26 -20.56 5.87
CA GLU A 620 12.71 -19.17 5.93
C GLU A 620 12.99 -18.59 4.53
N GLY A 621 13.64 -19.37 3.66
CA GLY A 621 14.00 -18.94 2.32
C GLY A 621 12.84 -18.88 1.33
N ALA A 622 11.73 -19.60 1.56
CA ALA A 622 10.62 -19.69 0.61
C ALA A 622 10.05 -18.33 0.20
N VAL A 623 9.82 -17.45 1.19
CA VAL A 623 9.25 -16.12 0.97
C VAL A 623 10.24 -15.21 0.26
N ALA A 624 11.46 -15.08 0.79
CA ALA A 624 12.51 -14.23 0.22
C ALA A 624 12.87 -14.68 -1.20
N GLY A 625 13.10 -15.98 -1.40
CA GLY A 625 13.47 -16.54 -2.70
C GLY A 625 12.37 -16.37 -3.76
N THR A 626 11.09 -16.33 -3.38
CA THR A 626 10.02 -16.02 -4.33
C THR A 626 10.01 -14.55 -4.74
N ALA A 627 10.18 -13.64 -3.77
CA ALA A 627 10.30 -12.22 -4.06
C ALA A 627 11.54 -11.92 -4.94
N ASP A 628 12.68 -12.57 -4.64
CA ASP A 628 13.92 -12.41 -5.40
C ASP A 628 13.81 -12.97 -6.83
N ARG A 629 13.14 -14.12 -7.03
CA ARG A 629 12.89 -14.67 -8.37
C ARG A 629 11.99 -13.77 -9.22
N LEU A 630 10.94 -13.18 -8.62
CA LEU A 630 10.08 -12.22 -9.32
C LEU A 630 10.88 -10.99 -9.74
N LEU A 631 11.67 -10.43 -8.83
CA LEU A 631 12.55 -9.30 -9.14
C LEU A 631 13.55 -9.62 -10.25
N ALA A 632 14.14 -10.81 -10.25
CA ALA A 632 15.09 -11.23 -11.28
C ALA A 632 14.44 -11.23 -12.68
N GLY A 633 13.17 -11.62 -12.79
CA GLY A 633 12.40 -11.63 -14.03
C GLY A 633 11.86 -10.27 -14.48
N PHE A 634 11.87 -9.26 -13.61
CA PHE A 634 11.38 -7.92 -13.93
C PHE A 634 12.44 -7.03 -14.61
N SER A 635 11.96 -6.15 -15.48
CA SER A 635 12.75 -5.04 -16.05
C SER A 635 13.15 -4.02 -14.97
N GLU A 636 14.09 -3.12 -15.28
CA GLU A 636 14.53 -2.08 -14.33
C GLU A 636 13.38 -1.19 -13.86
N GLN A 637 12.48 -0.82 -14.77
CA GLN A 637 11.30 -0.01 -14.47
C GLN A 637 10.31 -0.76 -13.55
N GLU A 638 10.10 -2.06 -13.79
CA GLU A 638 9.24 -2.91 -12.94
C GLU A 638 9.86 -3.13 -11.55
N ARG A 639 11.17 -3.35 -11.45
CA ARG A 639 11.89 -3.46 -10.17
C ARG A 639 11.78 -2.17 -9.34
N ALA A 640 11.85 -1.01 -9.98
CA ALA A 640 11.63 0.27 -9.32
C ALA A 640 10.21 0.38 -8.75
N GLN A 641 9.19 -0.09 -9.48
CA GLN A 641 7.81 -0.15 -8.97
C GLN A 641 7.67 -1.12 -7.80
N VAL A 642 8.34 -2.28 -7.82
CA VAL A 642 8.33 -3.23 -6.71
C VAL A 642 8.87 -2.59 -5.42
N ARG A 643 10.05 -1.95 -5.47
CA ARG A 643 10.62 -1.24 -4.32
C ARG A 643 9.65 -0.18 -3.81
N ARG A 644 9.15 0.68 -4.71
CA ARG A 644 8.23 1.76 -4.37
C ARG A 644 6.97 1.23 -3.66
N LEU A 645 6.33 0.21 -4.21
CA LEU A 645 5.11 -0.39 -3.65
C LEU A 645 5.35 -1.01 -2.28
N PHE A 646 6.39 -1.82 -2.11
CA PHE A 646 6.66 -2.46 -0.83
C PHE A 646 7.00 -1.45 0.26
N VAL A 647 7.83 -0.45 -0.05
CA VAL A 647 8.15 0.65 0.86
C VAL A 647 6.88 1.44 1.23
N ALA A 648 6.00 1.70 0.27
CA ALA A 648 4.73 2.39 0.51
C ALA A 648 3.78 1.59 1.41
N MET A 649 3.85 0.26 1.41
CA MET A 649 3.03 -0.63 2.25
C MET A 649 3.62 -0.93 3.63
N VAL A 650 4.74 -0.30 4.01
CA VAL A 650 5.32 -0.40 5.36
C VAL A 650 4.72 0.69 6.26
N GLY A 651 4.36 0.32 7.49
CA GLY A 651 3.85 1.21 8.54
C GLY A 651 4.92 1.59 9.56
N ILE A 652 4.68 2.69 10.28
CA ILE A 652 5.64 3.28 11.25
C ILE A 652 5.13 3.08 12.68
N ARG A 653 6.03 2.74 13.60
CA ARG A 653 5.81 2.85 15.06
C ARG A 653 6.40 4.15 15.60
N GLN A 654 5.73 4.79 16.57
CA GLN A 654 6.23 5.98 17.29
C GLN A 654 7.57 5.77 18.04
N GLN A 655 8.12 4.54 18.10
CA GLN A 655 9.38 4.21 18.78
C GLN A 655 10.28 3.28 17.93
N GLY A 656 10.47 3.59 16.64
CA GLY A 656 11.66 3.12 15.90
C GLY A 656 11.72 1.65 15.48
N VAL A 657 10.59 0.98 15.21
CA VAL A 657 10.59 -0.33 14.53
C VAL A 657 9.52 -0.37 13.42
N LEU A 658 9.98 -0.49 12.17
CA LEU A 658 9.21 -0.52 10.91
C LEU A 658 8.70 -1.94 10.57
N ASP A 659 7.96 -2.58 11.49
CA ASP A 659 7.55 -4.00 11.34
C ASP A 659 6.04 -4.20 11.13
N THR A 660 5.27 -3.13 10.93
CA THR A 660 3.85 -3.22 10.60
C THR A 660 3.63 -3.03 9.11
N ARG A 661 2.61 -3.68 8.57
CA ARG A 661 2.13 -3.43 7.20
C ARG A 661 1.02 -2.39 7.20
N ARG A 662 0.82 -1.71 6.08
CA ARG A 662 -0.33 -0.83 5.85
C ARG A 662 -0.93 -1.05 4.46
N ARG A 663 -2.21 -0.65 4.33
CA ARG A 663 -2.91 -0.58 3.04
C ARG A 663 -2.54 0.69 2.30
N VAL A 664 -2.32 0.57 0.99
CA VAL A 664 -2.19 1.68 0.05
C VAL A 664 -3.29 1.58 -1.00
N TRP A 665 -3.78 2.71 -1.49
CA TRP A 665 -4.80 2.73 -2.54
C TRP A 665 -4.14 2.55 -3.90
N MET A 666 -4.67 1.63 -4.71
CA MET A 666 -4.09 1.28 -5.99
C MET A 666 -4.05 2.50 -6.92
N ASP A 667 -5.11 3.31 -6.92
CA ASP A 667 -5.21 4.51 -7.76
C ASP A 667 -4.25 5.62 -7.30
N ASP A 668 -3.92 5.70 -6.01
CA ASP A 668 -2.94 6.66 -5.48
C ASP A 668 -1.49 6.26 -5.85
N GLU A 669 -1.22 4.96 -5.96
CA GLU A 669 0.12 4.47 -6.30
C GLU A 669 0.36 4.33 -7.81
N ARG A 670 -0.71 4.23 -8.60
CA ARG A 670 -0.62 4.03 -10.05
C ARG A 670 0.02 5.25 -10.73
N PRO A 671 1.11 5.10 -11.50
CA PRO A 671 1.75 6.22 -12.19
C PRO A 671 0.82 6.92 -13.20
N ALA A 672 1.04 8.21 -13.47
CA ALA A 672 0.27 8.95 -14.49
C ALA A 672 0.70 8.62 -15.95
N GLU A 673 1.95 8.18 -16.17
CA GLU A 673 2.50 7.88 -17.50
C GLU A 673 2.03 6.51 -18.02
N PRO A 674 1.52 6.41 -19.27
CA PRO A 674 0.94 5.15 -19.80
C PRO A 674 1.90 3.94 -19.81
N GLU A 675 3.17 4.15 -20.11
CA GLU A 675 4.18 3.07 -20.14
C GLU A 675 4.48 2.56 -18.72
N ALA A 676 4.58 3.48 -17.75
CA ALA A 676 4.76 3.16 -16.34
C ALA A 676 3.51 2.50 -15.71
N GLN A 677 2.31 2.82 -16.20
CA GLN A 677 1.07 2.14 -15.81
C GLN A 677 1.09 0.67 -16.22
N GLY A 678 1.50 0.37 -17.46
CA GLY A 678 1.62 -1.02 -17.93
C GLY A 678 2.60 -1.85 -17.09
N ALA A 679 3.74 -1.25 -16.70
CA ALA A 679 4.69 -1.89 -15.79
C ALA A 679 4.11 -2.10 -14.38
N PHE A 680 3.43 -1.09 -13.83
CA PHE A 680 2.78 -1.15 -12.53
C PHE A 680 1.72 -2.27 -12.46
N ASP A 681 0.84 -2.36 -13.47
CA ASP A 681 -0.24 -3.34 -13.48
C ASP A 681 0.32 -4.78 -13.54
N ARG A 682 1.35 -5.02 -14.36
CA ARG A 682 2.05 -6.32 -14.41
C ARG A 682 2.72 -6.66 -13.09
N VAL A 683 3.36 -5.69 -12.43
CA VAL A 683 3.98 -5.88 -11.11
C VAL A 683 2.91 -6.25 -10.08
N VAL A 684 1.80 -5.52 -10.01
CA VAL A 684 0.72 -5.81 -9.06
C VAL A 684 0.11 -7.18 -9.33
N GLU A 685 -0.18 -7.51 -10.59
CA GLU A 685 -0.70 -8.83 -10.97
C GLU A 685 0.24 -9.95 -10.53
N ALA A 686 1.55 -9.82 -10.79
CA ALA A 686 2.55 -10.79 -10.39
C ALA A 686 2.70 -10.92 -8.86
N LEU A 687 2.68 -9.81 -8.12
CA LEU A 687 2.76 -9.81 -6.65
C LEU A 687 1.50 -10.40 -5.99
N VAL A 688 0.33 -10.17 -6.58
CA VAL A 688 -0.95 -10.74 -6.11
C VAL A 688 -1.03 -12.23 -6.43
N THR A 689 -0.63 -12.62 -7.65
CA THR A 689 -0.62 -14.02 -8.10
C THR A 689 0.35 -14.87 -7.29
N SER A 690 1.54 -14.33 -6.99
CA SER A 690 2.53 -14.98 -6.11
C SER A 690 2.19 -14.92 -4.61
N ARG A 691 1.08 -14.27 -4.26
CA ARG A 691 0.55 -14.10 -2.89
C ARG A 691 1.50 -13.34 -1.94
N LEU A 692 2.38 -12.50 -2.47
CA LEU A 692 3.21 -11.59 -1.66
C LEU A 692 2.44 -10.32 -1.26
N VAL A 693 1.44 -9.95 -2.05
CA VAL A 693 0.54 -8.81 -1.83
C VAL A 693 -0.91 -9.29 -1.91
N VAL A 694 -1.77 -8.70 -1.10
CA VAL A 694 -3.23 -8.89 -1.14
C VAL A 694 -3.84 -7.64 -1.77
N LYS A 695 -4.71 -7.86 -2.75
CA LYS A 695 -5.57 -6.83 -3.34
C LYS A 695 -6.98 -7.00 -2.79
N GLY A 696 -7.56 -5.91 -2.29
CA GLY A 696 -8.97 -5.87 -1.91
C GLY A 696 -9.70 -4.74 -2.63
N MET A 697 -11.02 -4.73 -2.49
CA MET A 697 -11.87 -3.63 -2.93
C MET A 697 -12.54 -3.00 -1.74
N ASP A 698 -12.68 -1.68 -1.76
CA ASP A 698 -13.57 -0.99 -0.85
C ASP A 698 -14.86 -0.65 -1.60
N THR A 699 -15.92 -1.40 -1.30
CA THR A 699 -17.24 -1.17 -1.88
C THR A 699 -17.99 -0.02 -1.21
N ALA A 700 -17.50 0.50 -0.08
CA ALA A 700 -18.18 1.52 0.72
C ALA A 700 -17.64 2.94 0.46
N SER A 701 -16.32 3.12 0.30
CA SER A 701 -15.72 4.47 0.17
C SER A 701 -15.66 5.02 -1.25
N HIS A 702 -16.09 4.25 -2.27
CA HIS A 702 -15.90 4.55 -3.69
C HIS A 702 -14.42 4.79 -4.11
N ARG A 703 -13.43 4.53 -3.24
CA ARG A 703 -11.99 4.75 -3.50
C ARG A 703 -11.30 3.63 -4.27
N GLY A 704 -12.04 2.66 -4.78
CA GLY A 704 -11.51 1.61 -5.65
C GLY A 704 -10.77 0.49 -4.90
N ALA A 705 -9.70 -0.04 -5.53
CA ALA A 705 -8.96 -1.17 -5.00
C ALA A 705 -7.80 -0.73 -4.09
N TRP A 706 -7.50 -1.51 -3.05
CA TRP A 706 -6.35 -1.32 -2.16
C TRP A 706 -5.38 -2.50 -2.24
N LEU A 707 -4.11 -2.23 -1.91
CA LEU A 707 -3.01 -3.19 -1.86
C LEU A 707 -2.41 -3.21 -0.45
N GLU A 708 -1.98 -4.39 0.00
CA GLU A 708 -1.30 -4.58 1.29
C GLU A 708 -0.34 -5.77 1.21
N VAL A 709 0.80 -5.73 1.90
CA VAL A 709 1.69 -6.89 2.01
C VAL A 709 0.92 -8.07 2.62
N ALA A 710 0.97 -9.25 2.00
CA ALA A 710 0.15 -10.39 2.43
C ALA A 710 0.37 -10.78 3.90
N HIS A 711 1.60 -10.66 4.39
CA HIS A 711 1.93 -10.86 5.81
C HIS A 711 3.19 -10.08 6.23
N GLU A 712 3.26 -9.63 7.49
CA GLU A 712 4.44 -8.96 8.09
C GLU A 712 5.72 -9.83 8.11
N ALA A 713 5.61 -11.12 7.76
CA ALA A 713 6.75 -12.01 7.69
C ALA A 713 7.69 -11.59 6.54
N LEU A 714 7.15 -11.01 5.46
CA LEU A 714 7.95 -10.41 4.39
C LEU A 714 8.84 -9.29 4.94
N LEU A 715 8.30 -8.41 5.79
CA LEU A 715 9.04 -7.27 6.35
C LEU A 715 10.24 -7.73 7.19
N ARG A 716 10.10 -8.85 7.90
CA ARG A 716 11.11 -9.38 8.83
C ARG A 716 12.13 -10.32 8.18
N LYS A 717 11.69 -11.13 7.21
CA LYS A 717 12.49 -12.23 6.65
C LYS A 717 12.99 -12.00 5.23
N TRP A 718 12.55 -10.95 4.53
CA TRP A 718 13.10 -10.61 3.21
C TRP A 718 14.24 -9.58 3.34
N PRO A 719 15.52 -9.95 3.13
CA PRO A 719 16.66 -9.08 3.42
C PRO A 719 16.65 -7.79 2.60
N LEU A 720 16.29 -7.89 1.31
CA LEU A 720 16.29 -6.75 0.40
C LEU A 720 15.24 -5.70 0.78
N LEU A 721 14.05 -6.13 1.22
CA LEU A 721 13.03 -5.21 1.71
C LEU A 721 13.45 -4.53 3.01
N ARG A 722 14.10 -5.25 3.92
CA ARG A 722 14.66 -4.64 5.14
C ARG A 722 15.69 -3.58 4.82
N GLU A 723 16.54 -3.83 3.84
CA GLU A 723 17.51 -2.85 3.36
C GLU A 723 16.81 -1.61 2.78
N TRP A 724 15.80 -1.78 1.92
CA TRP A 724 15.03 -0.66 1.38
C TRP A 724 14.34 0.15 2.48
N VAL A 725 13.70 -0.51 3.43
CA VAL A 725 13.02 0.12 4.57
C VAL A 725 14.01 0.88 5.44
N ALA A 726 15.19 0.33 5.72
CA ALA A 726 16.23 1.02 6.49
C ALA A 726 16.84 2.22 5.74
N GLN A 727 17.01 2.13 4.41
CA GLN A 727 17.48 3.25 3.60
C GLN A 727 16.47 4.40 3.53
N ASP A 728 15.17 4.06 3.48
CA ASP A 728 14.10 5.01 3.22
C ASP A 728 13.32 5.39 4.50
N GLU A 729 13.73 4.96 5.69
CA GLU A 729 13.01 5.17 6.98
C GLU A 729 12.52 6.62 7.17
N LYS A 730 13.43 7.60 7.05
CA LYS A 730 13.08 9.03 7.17
C LYS A 730 12.12 9.51 6.08
N LEU A 731 12.23 8.96 4.87
CA LEU A 731 11.34 9.31 3.76
C LEU A 731 9.93 8.72 3.96
N ILE A 732 9.85 7.50 4.50
CA ILE A 732 8.58 6.84 4.86
C ILE A 732 7.86 7.67 5.93
N GLU A 733 8.59 8.15 6.95
CA GLU A 733 8.06 9.05 7.99
C GLU A 733 7.52 10.36 7.43
N GLN A 734 8.33 11.07 6.65
CA GLN A 734 7.95 12.34 6.04
C GLN A 734 6.76 12.20 5.09
N ARG A 735 6.70 11.10 4.33
CA ARG A 735 5.57 10.79 3.47
C ARG A 735 4.30 10.58 4.28
N HIS A 736 4.37 9.84 5.39
CA HIS A 736 3.22 9.59 6.23
C HIS A 736 2.65 10.88 6.84
N GLU A 737 3.52 11.78 7.32
CA GLU A 737 3.10 13.10 7.81
C GLU A 737 2.39 13.91 6.72
N LEU A 738 2.93 13.92 5.50
CA LEU A 738 2.33 14.62 4.36
C LEU A 738 0.96 14.05 3.97
N GLU A 739 0.79 12.73 4.01
CA GLU A 739 -0.49 12.08 3.76
C GLU A 739 -1.56 12.49 4.79
N VAL A 740 -1.20 12.55 6.07
CA VAL A 740 -2.10 12.99 7.16
C VAL A 740 -2.53 14.44 6.96
N VAL A 741 -1.60 15.34 6.64
CA VAL A 741 -1.93 16.76 6.42
C VAL A 741 -2.75 16.95 5.14
N THR A 742 -2.44 16.21 4.08
CA THR A 742 -3.20 16.20 2.82
C THR A 742 -4.65 15.75 3.07
N GLU A 743 -4.84 14.74 3.91
CA GLU A 743 -6.17 14.30 4.35
C GLU A 743 -6.94 15.36 5.12
N GLY A 744 -6.28 16.09 6.02
CA GLY A 744 -6.89 17.22 6.71
C GLY A 744 -7.34 18.30 5.73
N TRP A 745 -6.47 18.68 4.79
CA TRP A 745 -6.78 19.69 3.77
C TRP A 745 -8.00 19.34 2.93
N GLU A 746 -8.10 18.10 2.44
CA GLU A 746 -9.22 17.68 1.60
C GLU A 746 -10.56 17.68 2.34
N ARG A 747 -10.58 17.22 3.59
CA ARG A 747 -11.80 17.25 4.42
C ARG A 747 -12.26 18.67 4.70
N SER A 748 -11.32 19.60 4.84
CA SER A 748 -11.58 21.01 5.14
C SER A 748 -11.79 21.92 3.94
N ARG A 749 -11.85 21.40 2.70
CA ARG A 749 -12.09 22.25 1.50
C ARG A 749 -13.46 22.95 1.51
N GLY A 750 -14.42 22.45 2.27
CA GLY A 750 -15.74 23.05 2.46
C GLY A 750 -15.82 24.10 3.58
N ASP A 751 -14.74 24.29 4.35
CA ASP A 751 -14.71 25.21 5.48
C ASP A 751 -14.62 26.67 5.01
N ALA A 752 -14.90 27.62 5.93
CA ALA A 752 -14.94 29.06 5.62
C ALA A 752 -13.60 29.62 5.11
N ASP A 753 -12.48 28.96 5.43
CA ASP A 753 -11.13 29.31 4.96
C ASP A 753 -10.72 28.52 3.70
N GLY A 754 -11.61 27.69 3.14
CA GLY A 754 -11.35 26.82 1.99
C GLY A 754 -10.24 25.78 2.23
N GLY A 755 -9.93 25.46 3.50
CA GLY A 755 -8.84 24.57 3.88
C GLY A 755 -7.46 25.24 3.86
N THR A 756 -7.36 26.56 3.72
CA THR A 756 -6.08 27.27 3.63
C THR A 756 -5.20 27.13 4.87
N SER A 757 -5.78 26.87 6.04
CA SER A 757 -5.05 26.56 7.29
C SER A 757 -4.16 25.31 7.22
N TYR A 758 -4.47 24.36 6.32
CA TYR A 758 -3.68 23.15 6.11
C TYR A 758 -2.57 23.31 5.08
N LEU A 759 -2.65 24.33 4.21
CA LEU A 759 -1.66 24.53 3.15
C LEU A 759 -0.27 24.81 3.74
N LEU A 760 0.73 24.12 3.20
CA LEU A 760 2.09 24.20 3.71
C LEU A 760 2.70 25.57 3.37
N SER A 761 3.53 26.08 4.29
CA SER A 761 4.32 27.30 4.07
C SER A 761 5.73 27.16 4.60
N GLY A 762 6.63 28.06 4.19
CA GLY A 762 8.01 28.11 4.68
C GLY A 762 8.78 26.80 4.48
N ASN A 763 9.45 26.33 5.54
CA ASN A 763 10.25 25.11 5.50
C ASN A 763 9.42 23.85 5.25
N ARG A 764 8.17 23.78 5.72
CA ARG A 764 7.30 22.61 5.50
C ARG A 764 6.96 22.43 4.02
N LEU A 765 6.67 23.52 3.31
CA LEU A 765 6.42 23.48 1.86
C LEU A 765 7.69 23.10 1.08
N ARG A 766 8.84 23.66 1.46
CA ARG A 766 10.12 23.32 0.84
C ARG A 766 10.48 21.85 1.03
N HIS A 767 10.24 21.33 2.22
CA HIS A 767 10.48 19.94 2.56
C HIS A 767 9.56 19.00 1.75
N ALA A 768 8.27 19.34 1.62
CA ALA A 768 7.34 18.61 0.77
C ALA A 768 7.74 18.61 -0.72
N ALA A 769 8.20 19.75 -1.24
CA ALA A 769 8.70 19.86 -2.62
C ALA A 769 10.03 19.10 -2.85
N GLU A 770 10.87 18.98 -1.82
CA GLU A 770 12.05 18.10 -1.86
C GLU A 770 11.64 16.62 -1.85
N LEU A 771 10.69 16.24 -1.00
CA LEU A 771 10.15 14.88 -0.94
C LEU A 771 9.58 14.45 -2.29
N ARG A 772 8.82 15.34 -2.97
CA ARG A 772 8.31 15.13 -4.34
C ARG A 772 9.41 14.78 -5.35
N ARG A 773 10.65 15.25 -5.16
CA ARG A 773 11.78 14.96 -6.05
C ARG A 773 12.53 13.69 -5.70
N ARG A 774 12.49 13.25 -4.44
CA ARG A 774 13.27 12.12 -3.92
C ARG A 774 12.49 10.80 -3.96
N MET A 775 11.16 10.85 -3.97
CA MET A 775 10.31 9.67 -4.06
C MET A 775 9.05 9.93 -4.91
N GLY A 776 8.50 8.88 -5.51
CA GLY A 776 7.19 8.97 -6.17
C GLY A 776 6.07 9.17 -5.16
N LEU A 777 5.40 10.32 -5.21
CA LEU A 777 4.22 10.66 -4.41
C LEU A 777 2.93 10.47 -5.23
N SER A 778 1.81 10.28 -4.56
CA SER A 778 0.50 10.19 -5.23
C SER A 778 0.07 11.55 -5.79
N ASP A 779 -0.74 11.55 -6.86
CA ASP A 779 -1.30 12.77 -7.47
C ASP A 779 -2.03 13.65 -6.45
N ARG A 780 -2.63 13.02 -5.47
CA ARG A 780 -3.31 13.66 -4.35
C ARG A 780 -2.37 14.55 -3.53
N ILE A 781 -1.23 14.01 -3.11
CA ILE A 781 -0.20 14.75 -2.36
C ILE A 781 0.43 15.81 -3.27
N ILE A 782 0.65 15.50 -4.55
CA ILE A 782 1.19 16.45 -5.52
C ILE A 782 0.27 17.68 -5.65
N ARG A 783 -1.05 17.49 -5.80
CA ARG A 783 -2.02 18.60 -5.85
C ARG A 783 -2.02 19.44 -4.58
N PHE A 784 -1.87 18.82 -3.40
CA PHE A 784 -1.76 19.54 -2.14
C PHE A 784 -0.49 20.40 -2.06
N ILE A 785 0.64 19.88 -2.53
CA ILE A 785 1.90 20.63 -2.63
C ILE A 785 1.71 21.80 -3.60
N GLU A 786 1.14 21.58 -4.78
CA GLU A 786 0.92 22.62 -5.79
C GLU A 786 -0.02 23.74 -5.31
N ALA A 787 -1.11 23.38 -4.62
CA ALA A 787 -2.00 24.35 -3.98
C ALA A 787 -1.27 25.17 -2.88
N SER A 788 -0.39 24.52 -2.12
CA SER A 788 0.44 25.19 -1.11
C SER A 788 1.45 26.14 -1.73
N GLU A 789 2.06 25.78 -2.87
CA GLU A 789 2.95 26.65 -3.64
C GLU A 789 2.22 27.85 -4.26
N GLU A 790 1.03 27.65 -4.80
CA GLU A 790 0.19 28.72 -5.35
C GLU A 790 -0.24 29.71 -4.27
N PHE A 791 -0.68 29.21 -3.11
CA PHE A 791 -1.01 30.02 -1.96
C PHE A 791 0.20 30.85 -1.47
N ALA A 792 1.40 30.26 -1.46
CA ALA A 792 2.63 30.97 -1.11
C ALA A 792 2.98 32.09 -2.12
N ARG A 793 2.72 31.89 -3.43
CA ARG A 793 2.95 32.89 -4.48
C ARG A 793 1.98 34.08 -4.38
N ASN A 794 0.70 33.82 -4.12
CA ASN A 794 -0.35 34.84 -4.09
C ASN A 794 -0.32 35.73 -2.83
N ARG A 795 0.45 35.37 -1.81
CA ARG A 795 0.59 36.12 -0.55
C ARG A 795 1.39 37.44 -0.68
N LEU A 796 1.96 37.74 -1.85
CA LEU A 796 2.91 38.85 -2.06
C LEU A 796 2.30 40.17 -2.59
N SER A 797 1.11 40.13 -3.19
CA SER A 797 0.40 41.32 -3.70
C SER A 797 -0.23 42.22 -2.62
N PRO A 798 -0.69 41.73 -1.46
CA PRO A 798 -1.32 42.58 -0.43
C PRO A 798 -0.33 43.45 0.38
N LEU A 799 0.93 43.00 0.56
CA LEU A 799 1.91 43.70 1.42
C LEU A 799 2.45 45.01 0.83
N ASP A 800 2.42 45.18 -0.49
CA ASP A 800 2.83 46.43 -1.17
C ASP A 800 1.65 47.39 -1.38
N ASP A 801 0.43 47.06 -0.92
CA ASP A 801 -0.71 47.96 -0.98
C ASP A 801 -0.74 48.89 0.26
N LEU A 802 -0.29 50.13 0.11
CA LEU A 802 -0.21 51.07 1.23
C LEU A 802 -1.59 51.44 1.80
N GLU A 803 -2.66 51.39 0.99
CA GLU A 803 -4.03 51.66 1.46
C GLU A 803 -4.45 50.58 2.45
N GLU A 804 -4.25 49.31 2.08
CA GLU A 804 -4.56 48.16 2.92
C GLU A 804 -3.65 48.09 4.15
N GLN A 805 -2.33 48.22 3.96
CA GLN A 805 -1.34 48.01 5.02
C GLN A 805 -1.25 49.17 6.02
N GLY A 806 -1.53 50.41 5.59
CA GLY A 806 -1.44 51.60 6.43
C GLY A 806 -0.01 52.02 6.80
N TRP A 807 0.16 53.31 7.02
CA TRP A 807 1.40 53.99 7.36
C TRP A 807 1.24 54.82 8.63
N GLY A 808 2.22 54.71 9.52
CA GLY A 808 2.28 55.35 10.82
C GLY A 808 3.67 55.92 11.12
N VAL A 809 3.76 56.68 12.20
CA VAL A 809 5.00 57.31 12.66
C VAL A 809 5.29 56.91 14.10
N VAL A 810 6.54 56.60 14.39
CA VAL A 810 7.07 56.44 15.74
C VAL A 810 7.95 57.65 16.03
N ALA A 811 7.64 58.43 17.05
CA ALA A 811 8.35 59.67 17.37
C ALA A 811 8.75 59.71 18.86
N PRO A 812 9.83 60.44 19.22
CA PRO A 812 10.19 60.66 20.62
C PRO A 812 9.03 61.29 21.40
N GLU A 813 8.96 61.00 22.69
CA GLU A 813 8.04 61.69 23.59
C GLU A 813 8.50 63.13 23.86
N GLY A 814 7.53 64.04 24.08
CA GLY A 814 7.79 65.44 24.42
C GLY A 814 8.06 66.36 23.22
N ALA A 815 8.54 67.57 23.52
CA ALA A 815 8.66 68.68 22.57
C ALA A 815 9.54 68.36 21.36
N ARG A 816 10.56 67.50 21.53
CA ARG A 816 11.42 67.07 20.43
C ARG A 816 10.63 66.29 19.37
N GLY A 817 9.81 65.33 19.78
CA GLY A 817 8.98 64.58 18.83
C GLY A 817 7.92 65.44 18.16
N ASP A 818 7.34 66.41 18.88
CA ASP A 818 6.38 67.38 18.29
C ASP A 818 7.03 68.18 17.16
N ARG A 819 8.25 68.68 17.40
CA ARG A 819 9.04 69.39 16.40
C ARG A 819 9.35 68.52 15.18
N LEU A 820 9.77 67.28 15.38
CA LEU A 820 10.07 66.36 14.28
C LEU A 820 8.83 66.04 13.42
N LEU A 821 7.67 65.87 14.04
CA LEU A 821 6.40 65.66 13.33
C LEU A 821 5.96 66.89 12.52
N GLU A 822 6.21 68.09 13.03
CA GLU A 822 5.99 69.35 12.29
C GLU A 822 6.90 69.42 11.05
N LEU A 823 8.18 69.06 11.18
CA LEU A 823 9.15 69.14 10.08
C LEU A 823 8.84 68.17 8.93
N ILE A 824 8.22 67.02 9.20
CA ILE A 824 7.82 66.04 8.18
C ILE A 824 6.35 66.15 7.75
N ARG A 825 5.66 67.24 8.11
CA ARG A 825 4.20 67.38 7.93
C ARG A 825 3.73 67.12 6.50
N ASP A 826 4.48 67.56 5.50
CA ASP A 826 4.16 67.36 4.09
C ASP A 826 4.11 65.86 3.71
N LEU A 827 5.02 65.06 4.27
CA LEU A 827 5.03 63.61 4.06
C LEU A 827 3.84 62.94 4.75
N VAL A 828 3.49 63.38 5.97
CA VAL A 828 2.31 62.87 6.69
C VAL A 828 1.04 63.10 5.87
N ILE A 829 0.83 64.33 5.38
CA ILE A 829 -0.33 64.69 4.55
C ILE A 829 -0.39 63.84 3.27
N HIS A 830 0.75 63.65 2.61
CA HIS A 830 0.84 62.82 1.41
C HIS A 830 0.47 61.36 1.69
N ARG A 831 0.93 60.79 2.82
CA ARG A 831 0.61 59.41 3.23
C ARG A 831 -0.86 59.26 3.62
N GLU A 832 -1.44 60.20 4.35
CA GLU A 832 -2.88 60.24 4.68
C GLU A 832 -3.75 60.21 3.41
N ARG A 833 -3.35 60.95 2.37
CA ARG A 833 -4.05 60.98 1.08
C ARG A 833 -4.00 59.63 0.37
N ILE A 834 -2.87 58.92 0.40
CA ILE A 834 -2.74 57.60 -0.24
C ILE A 834 -3.56 56.55 0.51
N GLN A 835 -3.44 56.51 1.84
CA GLN A 835 -4.08 55.47 2.66
C GLN A 835 -5.54 55.77 3.04
N ARG A 836 -6.04 56.97 2.75
CA ARG A 836 -7.40 57.45 3.02
C ARG A 836 -7.84 57.38 4.49
N ARG A 837 -6.88 57.39 5.42
CA ARG A 837 -7.10 57.43 6.87
C ARG A 837 -6.00 58.24 7.56
N PRO A 838 -6.27 58.84 8.73
CA PRO A 838 -5.27 59.59 9.49
C PRO A 838 -4.05 58.74 9.83
N VAL A 839 -2.87 59.36 9.86
CA VAL A 839 -1.64 58.70 10.27
C VAL A 839 -1.64 58.52 11.78
N GLN A 840 -1.37 57.30 12.24
CA GLN A 840 -1.20 57.02 13.66
C GLN A 840 0.22 57.38 14.10
N VAL A 841 0.32 58.04 15.26
CA VAL A 841 1.59 58.44 15.87
C VAL A 841 1.78 57.70 17.19
N PHE A 842 2.89 56.98 17.31
CA PHE A 842 3.28 56.25 18.52
C PHE A 842 4.45 56.98 19.19
N ARG A 843 4.31 57.32 20.47
CA ARG A 843 5.34 58.06 21.23
C ARG A 843 6.22 57.10 22.02
N VAL A 844 7.52 57.32 21.98
CA VAL A 844 8.53 56.48 22.65
C VAL A 844 9.30 57.30 23.69
N PRO A 845 9.39 56.84 24.94
CA PRO A 845 10.31 57.41 25.92
C PRO A 845 11.78 57.20 25.48
N PRO A 846 12.71 58.09 25.83
CA PRO A 846 14.12 57.93 25.46
C PRO A 846 14.77 56.75 26.19
N GLY A 847 15.73 56.10 25.55
CA GLY A 847 16.61 55.11 26.19
C GLY A 847 16.02 53.73 26.51
N LEU A 848 14.92 53.31 25.87
CA LEU A 848 14.35 51.97 26.09
C LEU A 848 15.34 50.86 25.70
N ASP A 849 15.54 49.89 26.60
CA ASP A 849 16.27 48.65 26.29
C ASP A 849 15.38 47.63 25.55
N ALA A 850 15.91 46.44 25.25
CA ALA A 850 15.17 45.38 24.56
C ALA A 850 13.90 44.92 25.31
N ALA A 851 13.94 44.83 26.64
CA ALA A 851 12.80 44.37 27.43
C ALA A 851 11.72 45.47 27.52
N ASP A 852 12.13 46.72 27.67
CA ASP A 852 11.25 47.88 27.64
C ASP A 852 10.63 48.10 26.27
N ALA A 853 11.37 47.89 25.18
CA ALA A 853 10.85 47.97 23.82
C ALA A 853 9.74 46.95 23.55
N ILE A 854 9.87 45.71 24.04
CA ILE A 854 8.83 44.68 23.98
C ILE A 854 7.57 45.14 24.72
N ARG A 855 7.72 45.64 25.95
CA ARG A 855 6.59 46.15 26.76
C ARG A 855 5.90 47.32 26.06
N TRP A 856 6.68 48.28 25.58
CA TRP A 856 6.17 49.43 24.83
C TRP A 856 5.38 49.00 23.58
N ARG A 857 5.90 48.03 22.82
CA ARG A 857 5.21 47.48 21.64
C ARG A 857 3.86 46.87 22.04
N GLN A 858 3.79 46.14 23.14
CA GLN A 858 2.55 45.53 23.64
C GLN A 858 1.52 46.58 24.08
N ASP A 859 1.96 47.57 24.85
CA ASP A 859 1.08 48.54 25.49
C ASP A 859 0.53 49.60 24.52
N PHE A 860 1.37 50.04 23.56
CA PHE A 860 1.05 51.16 22.68
C PHE A 860 0.73 50.73 21.24
N TYR A 861 1.62 49.98 20.59
CA TYR A 861 1.41 49.58 19.19
C TYR A 861 0.39 48.44 19.07
N GLN A 862 0.52 47.41 19.91
CA GLN A 862 -0.40 46.26 19.95
C GLN A 862 -1.59 46.46 20.88
N SER A 863 -1.78 47.69 21.38
CA SER A 863 -2.87 48.04 22.28
C SER A 863 -4.21 47.53 21.77
N PRO A 864 -5.05 46.89 22.61
CA PRO A 864 -6.38 46.44 22.21
C PRO A 864 -7.32 47.60 21.83
N LYS A 865 -6.92 48.85 22.13
CA LYS A 865 -7.62 50.07 21.72
C LYS A 865 -7.54 50.35 20.21
N ILE A 866 -6.58 49.76 19.52
CA ILE A 866 -6.39 49.90 18.07
C ILE A 866 -6.80 48.59 17.41
N SER A 867 -7.85 48.63 16.59
CA SER A 867 -8.29 47.48 15.81
C SER A 867 -7.14 46.92 14.97
N PRO A 868 -6.96 45.58 14.88
CA PRO A 868 -5.92 44.98 14.05
C PRO A 868 -5.95 45.43 12.58
N ARG A 869 -7.14 45.78 12.04
CA ARG A 869 -7.28 46.29 10.66
C ARG A 869 -6.84 47.75 10.50
N ASP A 870 -6.88 48.52 11.58
CA ASP A 870 -6.53 49.93 11.57
C ASP A 870 -5.05 50.17 11.87
N ARG A 871 -4.36 49.16 12.40
CA ARG A 871 -2.95 49.22 12.77
C ARG A 871 -2.05 49.35 11.52
N PRO A 872 -1.19 50.38 11.44
CA PRO A 872 -0.33 50.57 10.29
C PRO A 872 0.85 49.60 10.31
N ASN A 873 1.09 48.91 9.19
CA ASN A 873 2.20 47.99 9.04
C ASN A 873 3.47 48.65 8.47
N TYR A 874 3.36 49.83 7.86
CA TYR A 874 4.51 50.69 7.57
C TYR A 874 4.73 51.68 8.71
N LEU A 875 5.91 51.71 9.32
CA LEU A 875 6.23 52.67 10.38
C LEU A 875 7.53 53.40 10.09
N LEU A 876 7.46 54.73 10.07
CA LEU A 876 8.63 55.60 10.03
C LEU A 876 9.02 56.02 11.45
N ILE A 877 10.23 55.67 11.88
CA ILE A 877 10.81 56.12 13.14
C ILE A 877 11.50 57.47 12.92
N LEU A 878 11.23 58.45 13.78
CA LEU A 878 11.89 59.76 13.79
C LEU A 878 12.89 59.84 14.94
N GLY A 879 14.03 60.49 14.67
CA GLY A 879 15.07 60.72 15.67
C GLY A 879 16.23 59.74 15.57
N ASP A 880 17.34 60.15 16.15
CA ASP A 880 18.58 59.37 16.21
C ASP A 880 18.48 58.20 17.21
N LEU A 881 19.50 57.34 17.29
CA LEU A 881 19.50 56.11 18.09
C LEU A 881 19.47 56.36 19.60
N ASP A 882 19.85 57.56 20.06
CA ASP A 882 19.73 57.99 21.45
C ASP A 882 18.34 58.58 21.77
N GLU A 883 17.65 59.15 20.78
CA GLU A 883 16.29 59.67 20.91
C GLU A 883 15.23 58.56 20.87
N VAL A 884 15.34 57.62 19.92
CA VAL A 884 14.54 56.39 19.87
C VAL A 884 15.51 55.23 19.71
N SER A 885 15.54 54.32 20.68
CA SER A 885 16.56 53.26 20.73
C SER A 885 16.52 52.32 19.52
N LEU A 886 17.66 51.72 19.21
CA LEU A 886 17.76 50.67 18.20
C LEU A 886 16.86 49.47 18.53
N ASP A 887 16.70 49.16 19.82
CA ASP A 887 15.87 48.06 20.30
C ASP A 887 14.41 48.20 19.86
N VAL A 888 13.83 49.41 19.94
CA VAL A 888 12.46 49.66 19.44
C VAL A 888 12.35 49.32 17.95
N GLN A 889 13.34 49.70 17.14
CA GLN A 889 13.35 49.38 15.73
C GLN A 889 13.47 47.88 15.47
N GLN A 890 14.31 47.18 16.24
CA GLN A 890 14.54 45.74 16.07
C GLN A 890 13.42 44.85 16.59
N GLU A 891 12.65 45.33 17.58
CA GLU A 891 11.47 44.64 18.08
C GLU A 891 10.25 44.82 17.17
N LEU A 892 10.20 45.92 16.41
CA LEU A 892 9.20 46.15 15.36
C LEU A 892 9.57 45.44 14.04
N ALA A 893 10.86 45.27 13.77
CA ALA A 893 11.36 44.56 12.60
C ALA A 893 11.05 43.06 12.64
N GLY A 894 10.72 42.47 11.48
CA GLY A 894 10.39 41.04 11.33
C GLY A 894 8.93 40.76 10.99
N GLU A 895 8.02 41.61 11.46
CA GLU A 895 6.58 41.53 11.14
C GLU A 895 6.08 42.78 10.40
N LEU A 896 6.78 43.91 10.52
CA LEU A 896 6.39 45.22 9.99
C LEU A 896 7.43 45.79 9.02
N MET A 897 7.00 46.77 8.21
CA MET A 897 7.81 47.51 7.26
C MET A 897 8.35 48.78 7.93
N ILE A 898 9.57 48.69 8.49
CA ILE A 898 10.15 49.76 9.32
C ILE A 898 11.24 50.52 8.56
N GLY A 899 11.22 51.84 8.68
CA GLY A 899 12.33 52.72 8.27
C GLY A 899 12.58 53.79 9.33
N ARG A 900 13.75 54.44 9.30
CA ARG A 900 14.14 55.49 10.26
C ARG A 900 14.63 56.75 9.56
N LEU A 901 14.26 57.91 10.07
CA LEU A 901 14.79 59.20 9.66
C LEU A 901 15.47 59.88 10.85
N ALA A 902 16.77 60.10 10.72
CA ALA A 902 17.60 60.76 11.74
C ALA A 902 18.49 61.79 11.06
N PHE A 903 18.39 63.05 11.48
CA PHE A 903 19.28 64.12 11.04
C PHE A 903 19.71 65.00 12.22
N ARG A 904 20.93 65.52 12.14
CA ARG A 904 21.44 66.52 13.10
C ARG A 904 20.75 67.89 12.99
N GLN A 905 20.35 68.28 11.79
CA GLN A 905 19.75 69.60 11.49
C GLN A 905 18.27 69.42 11.17
N ASP A 906 17.43 70.26 11.78
CA ASP A 906 15.97 70.21 11.62
C ASP A 906 15.55 70.38 10.15
N GLU A 907 16.23 71.26 9.42
CA GLU A 907 15.94 71.57 8.02
C GLU A 907 16.05 70.34 7.10
N HIS A 908 16.90 69.37 7.47
CA HIS A 908 17.08 68.15 6.70
C HIS A 908 15.86 67.22 6.76
N TYR A 909 15.08 67.23 7.85
CA TYR A 909 13.84 66.46 7.94
C TYR A 909 12.82 66.96 6.90
N SER A 910 12.64 68.28 6.83
CA SER A 910 11.76 68.90 5.85
C SER A 910 12.27 68.72 4.41
N ALA A 911 13.59 68.84 4.19
CA ALA A 911 14.19 68.61 2.87
C ALA A 911 13.97 67.17 2.39
N TYR A 912 14.13 66.17 3.27
CA TYR A 912 13.85 64.78 2.94
C TYR A 912 12.36 64.53 2.65
N ALA A 913 11.46 65.02 3.51
CA ALA A 913 10.02 64.88 3.31
C ALA A 913 9.57 65.46 1.97
N ALA A 914 10.01 66.68 1.65
CA ALA A 914 9.75 67.33 0.38
C ALA A 914 10.31 66.53 -0.81
N LYS A 915 11.51 65.95 -0.67
CA LYS A 915 12.12 65.10 -1.71
C LYS A 915 11.29 63.86 -2.00
N VAL A 916 10.84 63.13 -0.98
CA VAL A 916 10.03 61.90 -1.15
C VAL A 916 8.71 62.22 -1.85
N VAL A 917 7.99 63.24 -1.37
CA VAL A 917 6.71 63.67 -1.96
C VAL A 917 6.90 64.09 -3.42
N ARG A 918 7.95 64.87 -3.71
CA ARG A 918 8.27 65.30 -5.08
C ARG A 918 8.51 64.13 -6.01
N TRP A 919 9.25 63.11 -5.58
CA TRP A 919 9.54 61.94 -6.41
C TRP A 919 8.34 61.02 -6.62
N GLU A 920 7.47 60.86 -5.61
CA GLU A 920 6.26 60.05 -5.77
C GLU A 920 5.18 60.71 -6.64
N LEU A 921 5.19 62.04 -6.72
CA LEU A 921 4.30 62.81 -7.61
C LEU A 921 4.87 62.99 -9.03
N ALA A 922 6.16 62.70 -9.24
CA ALA A 922 6.79 62.80 -10.55
C ALA A 922 6.36 61.65 -11.47
N LEU A 923 6.24 61.93 -12.79
CA LEU A 923 6.05 60.89 -13.79
C LEU A 923 7.32 60.00 -13.89
N PRO A 924 7.19 58.68 -14.09
CA PRO A 924 8.33 57.80 -14.26
C PRO A 924 9.23 58.25 -15.41
N SER A 925 10.53 58.39 -15.16
CA SER A 925 11.50 58.85 -16.16
C SER A 925 12.05 57.71 -17.04
N SER A 926 11.97 56.47 -16.59
CA SER A 926 12.37 55.25 -17.30
C SER A 926 11.54 54.06 -16.82
N PRO A 927 11.19 53.08 -17.70
CA PRO A 927 10.54 51.84 -17.28
C PRO A 927 11.48 50.88 -16.54
N ASP A 928 12.78 50.92 -16.87
CA ASP A 928 13.79 50.01 -16.34
C ASP A 928 14.80 50.79 -15.48
N PRO A 929 15.05 50.38 -14.21
CA PRO A 929 16.04 51.01 -13.36
C PRO A 929 17.47 50.51 -13.66
N ARG A 930 18.47 51.23 -13.15
CA ARG A 930 19.87 50.79 -13.17
C ARG A 930 20.20 50.04 -11.88
N LEU A 931 20.98 48.97 -11.99
CA LEU A 931 21.46 48.20 -10.84
C LEU A 931 22.99 48.13 -10.91
N LEU A 932 23.68 48.78 -9.96
CA LEU A 932 25.12 48.70 -9.82
C LEU A 932 25.50 47.75 -8.68
N LEU A 933 26.28 46.73 -9.00
CA LEU A 933 26.96 45.90 -8.01
C LEU A 933 28.42 46.36 -7.89
N LEU A 934 28.76 47.03 -6.80
CA LEU A 934 30.07 47.62 -6.54
C LEU A 934 30.82 46.83 -5.45
N SER A 935 32.10 46.55 -5.69
CA SER A 935 32.98 45.92 -4.71
C SER A 935 34.37 46.56 -4.69
N VAL A 936 34.83 47.01 -3.52
CA VAL A 936 36.17 47.58 -3.38
C VAL A 936 37.20 46.46 -3.25
N MET A 937 38.12 46.35 -4.20
CA MET A 937 39.17 45.33 -4.20
C MET A 937 40.41 45.79 -3.41
N ALA A 938 40.25 46.05 -2.12
CA ALA A 938 41.28 46.60 -1.23
C ALA A 938 42.36 45.60 -0.76
N GLY A 939 42.46 44.40 -1.38
CA GLY A 939 43.44 43.36 -1.02
C GLY A 939 43.21 42.72 0.36
N THR A 940 42.03 42.87 0.95
CA THR A 940 41.66 42.20 2.20
C THR A 940 40.83 40.95 1.94
N ARG A 941 41.02 39.90 2.75
CA ARG A 941 40.25 38.65 2.64
C ARG A 941 38.73 38.87 2.68
N SER A 942 38.26 39.83 3.46
CA SER A 942 36.82 40.12 3.61
C SER A 942 36.21 40.74 2.35
N THR A 943 36.91 41.68 1.70
CA THR A 943 36.44 42.31 0.46
C THR A 943 36.53 41.37 -0.73
N GLU A 944 37.59 40.55 -0.81
CA GLU A 944 37.72 39.52 -1.84
C GLU A 944 36.63 38.45 -1.71
N LEU A 945 36.34 38.01 -0.48
CA LEU A 945 35.27 37.05 -0.21
C LEU A 945 33.89 37.64 -0.54
N ALA A 946 33.65 38.92 -0.22
CA ALA A 946 32.41 39.60 -0.57
C ALA A 946 32.21 39.65 -2.10
N PHE A 947 33.28 39.89 -2.86
CA PHE A 947 33.21 39.87 -4.32
C PHE A 947 32.87 38.48 -4.86
N SER A 948 33.68 37.46 -4.51
CA SER A 948 33.55 36.11 -5.08
C SER A 948 32.32 35.35 -4.60
N ALA A 949 31.83 35.64 -3.38
CA ALA A 949 30.75 34.88 -2.77
C ALA A 949 29.38 35.57 -2.82
N LEU A 950 29.33 36.89 -3.04
CA LEU A 950 28.07 37.64 -3.16
C LEU A 950 27.94 38.35 -4.50
N VAL A 951 28.89 39.22 -4.86
CA VAL A 951 28.74 40.11 -6.03
C VAL A 951 28.72 39.32 -7.34
N GLU A 952 29.70 38.46 -7.57
CA GLU A 952 29.78 37.64 -8.80
C GLU A 952 28.60 36.66 -8.93
N PRO A 953 28.24 35.86 -7.89
CA PRO A 953 27.06 34.99 -7.95
C PRO A 953 25.74 35.76 -8.14
N CYS A 954 25.59 36.92 -7.51
CA CYS A 954 24.40 37.76 -7.66
C CYS A 954 24.29 38.28 -9.09
N GLN A 955 25.40 38.75 -9.68
CA GLN A 955 25.43 39.23 -11.05
C GLN A 955 24.97 38.15 -12.04
N GLU A 956 25.47 36.93 -11.87
CA GLU A 956 25.13 35.78 -12.70
C GLU A 956 23.66 35.35 -12.53
N GLU A 957 23.16 35.27 -11.29
CA GLU A 957 21.78 34.85 -11.05
C GLU A 957 20.77 35.90 -11.49
N VAL A 958 21.06 37.20 -11.33
CA VAL A 958 20.20 38.27 -11.87
C VAL A 958 20.09 38.17 -13.39
N ARG A 959 21.18 37.90 -14.12
CA ARG A 959 21.13 37.66 -15.58
C ARG A 959 20.24 36.47 -15.93
N LYS A 960 20.46 35.33 -15.28
CA LYS A 960 19.66 34.10 -15.49
C LYS A 960 18.18 34.31 -15.18
N GLU A 961 17.86 34.98 -14.08
CA GLU A 961 16.48 35.24 -13.72
C GLU A 961 15.81 36.27 -14.64
N MET A 962 16.54 37.25 -15.17
CA MET A 962 16.01 38.15 -16.21
C MET A 962 15.67 37.39 -17.50
N GLU A 963 16.54 36.48 -17.95
CA GLU A 963 16.28 35.62 -19.13
C GLU A 963 15.04 34.73 -18.95
N ARG A 964 14.81 34.26 -17.72
CA ARG A 964 13.64 33.44 -17.35
C ARG A 964 12.38 34.25 -17.03
N GLY A 965 12.45 35.58 -17.05
CA GLY A 965 11.35 36.47 -16.64
C GLY A 965 11.03 36.47 -15.14
N LEU A 966 11.92 35.92 -14.30
CA LEU A 966 11.78 35.89 -12.84
C LEU A 966 12.28 37.15 -12.14
N PHE A 967 13.15 37.94 -12.80
CA PHE A 967 13.66 39.24 -12.35
C PHE A 967 13.21 40.35 -13.32
N PRO A 968 12.85 41.57 -12.86
CA PRO A 968 12.50 42.67 -13.76
C PRO A 968 13.67 43.05 -14.68
N LYS A 969 13.38 43.64 -15.84
CA LYS A 969 14.43 44.19 -16.70
C LYS A 969 15.15 45.33 -15.97
N VAL A 970 16.47 45.28 -15.92
CA VAL A 970 17.34 46.31 -15.33
C VAL A 970 18.59 46.52 -16.19
N GLN A 971 19.17 47.71 -16.10
CA GLN A 971 20.50 47.99 -16.63
C GLN A 971 21.54 47.57 -15.57
N LEU A 972 22.01 46.32 -15.66
CA LEU A 972 22.94 45.73 -14.70
C LEU A 972 24.40 46.08 -15.04
N GLU A 973 25.08 46.72 -14.09
CA GLU A 973 26.50 47.07 -14.16
C GLU A 973 27.26 46.51 -12.94
N THR A 974 28.57 46.28 -13.09
CA THR A 974 29.41 45.79 -11.99
C THR A 974 30.75 46.51 -12.00
N MET A 975 31.14 47.06 -10.85
CA MET A 975 32.40 47.80 -10.66
C MET A 975 33.23 47.13 -9.58
N ALA A 976 34.45 46.73 -9.91
CA ALA A 976 35.37 46.11 -8.96
C ALA A 976 36.81 46.56 -9.23
N ALA A 977 37.31 47.47 -8.41
CA ALA A 977 38.65 48.04 -8.51
C ALA A 977 39.11 48.53 -7.12
N PRO A 978 40.42 48.77 -6.91
CA PRO A 978 40.93 49.33 -5.66
C PRO A 978 40.51 50.79 -5.45
N GLU A 979 40.48 51.61 -6.50
CA GLU A 979 40.02 53.02 -6.48
C GLU A 979 38.75 53.14 -7.33
N LEU A 980 37.65 53.64 -6.75
CA LEU A 980 36.33 53.68 -7.39
C LEU A 980 35.56 54.98 -7.11
N LYS A 981 36.10 55.91 -6.32
CA LYS A 981 35.37 57.08 -5.83
C LYS A 981 34.89 57.98 -6.96
N GLU A 982 35.75 58.33 -7.90
CA GLU A 982 35.41 59.20 -9.04
C GLU A 982 34.43 58.52 -10.00
N GLU A 983 34.61 57.22 -10.26
CA GLU A 983 33.68 56.42 -11.08
C GLU A 983 32.29 56.35 -10.45
N LEU A 984 32.22 56.10 -9.13
CA LEU A 984 30.97 56.08 -8.39
C LEU A 984 30.28 57.45 -8.38
N LEU A 985 31.02 58.54 -8.17
CA LEU A 985 30.48 59.91 -8.23
C LEU A 985 29.92 60.23 -9.61
N SER A 986 30.64 59.85 -10.68
CA SER A 986 30.17 60.01 -12.06
C SER A 986 28.92 59.18 -12.33
N TRP A 987 28.94 57.92 -11.93
CA TRP A 987 27.83 56.98 -12.14
C TRP A 987 26.56 57.39 -11.40
N GLY A 988 26.72 57.80 -10.14
CA GLY A 988 25.65 58.25 -9.25
C GLY A 988 25.07 59.60 -9.65
N GLY A 989 25.82 60.45 -10.38
CA GLY A 989 25.33 61.73 -10.88
C GLY A 989 24.26 61.64 -11.98
N MET A 990 24.03 60.45 -12.54
CA MET A 990 23.02 60.25 -13.58
C MET A 990 21.59 60.33 -13.03
N ARG A 991 20.72 61.06 -13.74
CA ARG A 991 19.30 61.24 -13.38
C ARG A 991 18.40 60.07 -13.84
N ILE A 992 18.82 58.84 -13.55
CA ILE A 992 18.07 57.61 -13.83
C ILE A 992 17.84 56.87 -12.50
N PRO A 993 16.63 56.39 -12.20
CA PRO A 993 16.35 55.64 -10.98
C PRO A 993 17.30 54.44 -10.85
N SER A 994 18.04 54.41 -9.76
CA SER A 994 19.20 53.52 -9.61
C SER A 994 19.20 52.83 -8.26
N VAL A 995 19.58 51.55 -8.26
CA VAL A 995 19.89 50.77 -7.07
C VAL A 995 21.40 50.53 -7.05
N VAL A 996 22.05 50.90 -5.96
CA VAL A 996 23.47 50.58 -5.74
C VAL A 996 23.59 49.58 -4.61
N VAL A 997 24.34 48.51 -4.85
CA VAL A 997 24.81 47.60 -3.80
C VAL A 997 26.31 47.75 -3.73
N SER A 998 26.84 48.21 -2.60
CA SER A 998 28.29 48.37 -2.41
C SER A 998 28.81 47.46 -1.31
N THR A 999 29.88 46.73 -1.59
CA THR A 999 30.66 45.98 -0.61
C THR A 999 32.02 46.66 -0.39
N SER A 1000 32.31 47.04 0.84
CA SER A 1000 33.52 47.77 1.23
C SER A 1000 33.76 47.65 2.73
N HIS A 1001 34.92 48.09 3.21
CA HIS A 1001 35.06 48.44 4.63
C HIS A 1001 34.42 49.80 4.91
N ALA A 1002 34.11 50.07 6.17
CA ALA A 1002 33.85 51.44 6.62
C ALA A 1002 35.00 51.90 7.50
N LEU A 1003 35.16 53.22 7.61
CA LEU A 1003 36.03 53.80 8.62
C LEU A 1003 35.47 53.45 10.00
N THR A 1004 36.29 52.73 10.77
CA THR A 1004 36.05 52.34 12.16
C THR A 1004 37.25 52.79 13.00
N ASP A 1005 37.18 52.59 14.32
CA ASP A 1005 38.15 53.06 15.33
C ASP A 1005 39.61 53.25 14.82
N PRO A 1006 40.15 54.48 14.82
CA PRO A 1006 41.57 54.71 14.55
C PRO A 1006 42.43 53.93 15.56
N SER A 1007 43.64 53.50 15.18
CA SER A 1007 44.54 52.75 16.07
C SER A 1007 44.87 53.42 17.43
N GLN A 1008 44.52 54.69 17.62
CA GLN A 1008 44.70 55.46 18.86
C GLN A 1008 43.38 55.88 19.54
N GLY A 1009 42.22 55.42 19.07
CA GLY A 1009 40.92 55.93 19.52
C GLY A 1009 40.48 57.18 18.75
N TRP A 1010 39.27 57.65 19.04
CA TRP A 1010 38.72 58.92 18.54
C TRP A 1010 39.15 60.10 19.40
N ASP A 1011 39.47 61.25 18.80
CA ASP A 1011 39.85 62.45 19.55
C ASP A 1011 38.64 63.09 20.26
N SER A 1012 37.44 62.92 19.71
CA SER A 1012 36.17 63.37 20.33
C SER A 1012 34.96 62.52 19.90
N PRO A 1013 33.86 62.49 20.70
CA PRO A 1013 32.60 61.88 20.29
C PRO A 1013 32.02 62.50 19.00
N GLU A 1014 32.25 63.79 18.76
CA GLU A 1014 31.81 64.49 17.55
C GLU A 1014 32.56 64.01 16.31
N GLU A 1015 33.88 63.85 16.40
CA GLU A 1015 34.68 63.28 15.31
C GLU A 1015 34.24 61.85 14.99
N GLN A 1016 34.04 61.02 16.02
CA GLN A 1016 33.52 59.67 15.86
C GLN A 1016 32.20 59.67 15.08
N ARG A 1017 31.26 60.57 15.44
CA ARG A 1017 29.96 60.70 14.76
C ARG A 1017 30.09 61.16 13.30
N GLU A 1018 31.09 61.98 12.99
CA GLU A 1018 31.29 62.53 11.64
C GLU A 1018 32.01 61.57 10.69
N VAL A 1019 32.91 60.74 11.21
CA VAL A 1019 33.80 59.89 10.40
C VAL A 1019 33.40 58.42 10.41
N GLN A 1020 32.94 57.87 11.54
CA GLN A 1020 32.61 56.44 11.64
C GLN A 1020 31.44 56.08 10.70
N GLY A 1021 31.63 55.02 9.91
CA GLY A 1021 30.66 54.56 8.93
C GLY A 1021 30.85 55.14 7.52
N ALA A 1022 31.78 56.09 7.30
CA ALA A 1022 32.19 56.48 5.96
C ALA A 1022 32.81 55.29 5.20
N LEU A 1023 32.53 55.15 3.91
CA LEU A 1023 32.94 53.95 3.16
C LEU A 1023 34.41 54.06 2.73
N SER A 1024 35.19 53.00 2.91
CA SER A 1024 36.59 52.90 2.44
C SER A 1024 36.64 52.66 0.93
N ILE A 1025 36.10 53.60 0.16
CA ILE A 1025 36.13 53.65 -1.30
C ILE A 1025 37.08 54.79 -1.69
N PRO A 1026 38.36 54.49 -1.99
CA PRO A 1026 39.32 55.52 -2.32
C PRO A 1026 39.18 56.02 -3.76
N GLY A 1027 39.67 57.24 -3.96
CA GLY A 1027 39.83 57.85 -5.27
C GLY A 1027 41.30 58.13 -5.57
N HIS A 1028 41.53 58.86 -6.66
CA HIS A 1028 42.87 59.25 -7.08
C HIS A 1028 43.53 60.16 -6.03
N GLY A 1029 44.48 59.63 -5.26
CA GLY A 1029 45.15 60.33 -4.15
C GLY A 1029 44.81 59.83 -2.75
N GLY A 1030 43.97 58.79 -2.63
CA GLY A 1030 43.56 58.19 -1.34
C GLY A 1030 42.37 58.90 -0.67
N GLY A 1031 41.98 58.41 0.51
CA GLY A 1031 40.85 58.92 1.30
C GLY A 1031 39.57 58.09 1.18
N ALA A 1032 38.60 58.30 2.06
CA ALA A 1032 37.32 57.57 2.08
C ALA A 1032 36.21 58.31 1.30
N PHE A 1033 35.10 57.62 1.03
CA PHE A 1033 33.85 58.20 0.56
C PHE A 1033 32.98 58.56 1.76
N SER A 1034 32.85 59.87 2.02
CA SER A 1034 32.24 60.42 3.24
C SER A 1034 31.08 61.37 2.92
N ALA A 1035 30.43 61.90 3.95
CA ALA A 1035 29.35 62.88 3.80
C ALA A 1035 29.77 64.09 2.94
N ALA A 1036 31.02 64.56 3.06
CA ALA A 1036 31.54 65.71 2.31
C ALA A 1036 31.54 65.50 0.79
N ASP A 1037 31.55 64.25 0.32
CA ASP A 1037 31.62 63.94 -1.12
C ASP A 1037 30.27 64.05 -1.82
N VAL A 1038 29.17 64.05 -1.07
CA VAL A 1038 27.79 64.01 -1.60
C VAL A 1038 26.98 65.26 -1.26
N VAL A 1039 27.34 65.98 -0.19
CA VAL A 1039 26.67 67.22 0.20
C VAL A 1039 26.68 68.22 -0.97
N GLY A 1040 25.49 68.67 -1.36
CA GLY A 1040 25.32 69.66 -2.43
C GLY A 1040 25.56 69.14 -3.85
N ARG A 1041 25.78 67.82 -4.05
CA ARG A 1041 25.93 67.20 -5.37
C ARG A 1041 24.68 66.43 -5.79
N VAL A 1042 24.48 66.27 -7.09
CA VAL A 1042 23.50 65.31 -7.61
C VAL A 1042 24.09 63.92 -7.44
N PHE A 1043 23.42 63.05 -6.68
CA PHE A 1043 23.93 61.71 -6.42
C PHE A 1043 22.80 60.73 -6.08
N LEU A 1044 22.59 59.72 -6.93
CA LEU A 1044 21.49 58.75 -6.87
C LEU A 1044 20.10 59.40 -6.74
N PRO A 1045 19.74 60.36 -7.61
CA PRO A 1045 18.45 61.05 -7.55
C PRO A 1045 17.28 60.06 -7.66
N GLY A 1046 16.48 59.93 -6.60
CA GLY A 1046 15.35 59.01 -6.58
C GLY A 1046 15.73 57.53 -6.39
N GLY A 1047 17.00 57.24 -6.09
CA GLY A 1047 17.55 55.89 -5.99
C GLY A 1047 17.50 55.25 -4.61
N VAL A 1048 18.04 54.05 -4.50
CA VAL A 1048 18.21 53.29 -3.24
C VAL A 1048 19.65 52.78 -3.15
N TRP A 1049 20.29 52.91 -1.99
CA TRP A 1049 21.66 52.40 -1.79
C TRP A 1049 21.73 51.39 -0.65
N LEU A 1050 22.15 50.16 -0.94
CA LEU A 1050 22.53 49.13 0.01
C LEU A 1050 24.05 49.19 0.29
N MET A 1051 24.41 49.66 1.47
CA MET A 1051 25.79 49.81 1.96
C MET A 1051 26.20 48.62 2.81
N LEU A 1052 26.77 47.60 2.18
CA LEU A 1052 27.27 46.40 2.84
C LEU A 1052 28.69 46.63 3.40
N ALA A 1053 28.76 47.45 4.45
CA ALA A 1053 29.94 47.72 5.25
C ALA A 1053 29.54 47.85 6.73
N ALA A 1054 30.40 47.42 7.66
CA ALA A 1054 30.14 47.58 9.09
C ALA A 1054 29.94 49.06 9.45
N HIS A 1055 29.05 49.38 10.40
CA HIS A 1055 28.75 50.76 10.84
C HIS A 1055 28.25 51.74 9.78
N SER A 1056 27.98 51.29 8.55
CA SER A 1056 27.57 52.17 7.44
C SER A 1056 26.25 52.92 7.68
N ALA A 1057 25.38 52.39 8.55
CA ALA A 1057 24.11 53.01 8.92
C ALA A 1057 24.14 53.66 10.32
N GLY A 1058 25.13 53.38 11.16
CA GLY A 1058 25.19 53.89 12.53
C GLY A 1058 26.13 53.12 13.45
N THR A 1059 26.04 53.40 14.75
CA THR A 1059 26.79 52.73 15.82
C THR A 1059 25.92 52.63 17.08
N PRO A 1060 25.74 51.43 17.68
CA PRO A 1060 24.91 51.24 18.87
C PRO A 1060 25.61 51.69 20.16
N GLY A 1061 24.87 51.71 21.27
CA GLY A 1061 25.36 52.12 22.59
C GLY A 1061 26.02 51.00 23.40
N SER A 1062 25.90 49.75 22.93
CA SER A 1062 26.42 48.56 23.62
C SER A 1062 27.01 47.55 22.64
N ASP A 1063 28.04 46.82 23.09
CA ASP A 1063 28.63 45.73 22.32
C ASP A 1063 27.79 44.45 22.47
N ARG A 1064 27.18 44.02 21.37
CA ARG A 1064 26.36 42.79 21.30
C ARG A 1064 27.12 41.60 20.71
N TYR A 1065 28.30 41.83 20.15
CA TYR A 1065 29.09 40.82 19.45
C TYR A 1065 30.23 40.29 20.31
N GLY A 1066 30.80 41.13 21.19
CA GLY A 1066 31.86 40.74 22.13
C GLY A 1066 31.58 39.42 22.86
N PRO A 1067 30.45 39.27 23.56
CA PRO A 1067 30.12 38.03 24.27
C PRO A 1067 29.97 36.79 23.38
N ILE A 1068 29.63 36.97 22.09
CA ILE A 1068 29.49 35.87 21.12
C ILE A 1068 30.87 35.46 20.57
N LEU A 1069 31.78 36.42 20.46
CA LEU A 1069 33.13 36.22 19.95
C LEU A 1069 34.08 35.66 21.03
N GLU A 1070 33.86 36.03 22.29
CA GLU A 1070 34.54 35.48 23.47
C GLU A 1070 34.34 33.95 23.55
N GLY A 1071 35.41 33.17 23.32
CA GLY A 1071 35.40 31.70 23.28
C GLY A 1071 35.51 31.09 21.87
N SER A 1072 35.20 31.85 20.82
CA SER A 1072 35.28 31.38 19.43
C SER A 1072 36.68 31.55 18.82
N GLN A 1073 37.02 30.75 17.81
CA GLN A 1073 38.21 31.01 16.97
C GLN A 1073 38.11 32.33 16.15
N LEU A 1074 36.94 32.98 16.16
CA LEU A 1074 36.65 34.25 15.50
C LEU A 1074 37.01 35.47 16.37
N ASN A 1075 37.48 35.28 17.61
CA ASN A 1075 37.85 36.34 18.55
C ASN A 1075 38.92 37.34 18.01
N ARG A 1076 39.65 36.97 16.94
CA ARG A 1076 40.56 37.90 16.24
C ARG A 1076 39.85 39.06 15.52
N MET A 1077 38.51 39.10 15.51
CA MET A 1077 37.69 40.15 14.89
C MET A 1077 37.28 41.29 15.86
N GLN A 1078 37.79 41.33 17.10
CA GLN A 1078 37.43 42.38 18.07
C GLN A 1078 37.79 43.79 17.53
N VAL A 1079 36.76 44.58 17.27
CA VAL A 1079 36.79 46.02 16.99
C VAL A 1079 35.83 46.67 17.97
N ALA A 1080 36.12 47.87 18.50
CA ALA A 1080 35.16 48.59 19.35
C ALA A 1080 33.86 48.84 18.56
N THR A 1081 32.80 48.08 18.88
CA THR A 1081 31.53 48.04 18.13
C THR A 1081 30.47 49.02 18.63
N HIS A 1082 30.78 49.85 19.63
CA HIS A 1082 29.80 50.70 20.31
C HIS A 1082 30.33 52.11 20.57
N ALA A 1083 29.41 53.06 20.71
CA ALA A 1083 29.66 54.45 21.06
C ALA A 1083 29.07 54.76 22.44
N LYS A 1084 29.66 55.70 23.18
CA LYS A 1084 29.10 56.17 24.47
C LYS A 1084 27.69 56.73 24.32
N VAL A 1085 27.41 57.36 23.19
CA VAL A 1085 26.07 57.79 22.79
C VAL A 1085 25.82 57.25 21.39
N PRO A 1086 24.79 56.40 21.19
CA PRO A 1086 24.52 55.79 19.90
C PRO A 1086 24.09 56.81 18.86
N PHE A 1087 24.39 56.56 17.58
CA PHE A 1087 24.08 57.48 16.49
C PHE A 1087 23.91 56.80 15.12
N VAL A 1088 23.16 57.42 14.21
CA VAL A 1088 23.11 57.11 12.78
C VAL A 1088 24.30 57.76 12.07
N ALA A 1089 24.98 57.05 11.18
CA ALA A 1089 26.21 57.51 10.55
C ALA A 1089 26.02 58.78 9.68
N ALA A 1090 27.02 59.66 9.60
CA ALA A 1090 26.90 60.94 8.88
C ALA A 1090 26.68 60.80 7.36
N LEU A 1091 27.26 59.79 6.71
CA LEU A 1091 27.11 59.56 5.27
C LEU A 1091 25.66 59.32 4.82
N PRO A 1092 24.91 58.35 5.38
CA PRO A 1092 23.51 58.16 5.01
C PRO A 1092 22.64 59.38 5.35
N GLN A 1093 22.94 60.12 6.43
CA GLN A 1093 22.26 61.38 6.72
C GLN A 1093 22.47 62.41 5.58
N ALA A 1094 23.71 62.61 5.12
CA ALA A 1094 24.00 63.53 4.02
C ALA A 1094 23.35 63.12 2.69
N LEU A 1095 23.33 61.82 2.39
CA LEU A 1095 22.66 61.28 1.20
C LEU A 1095 21.15 61.54 1.25
N LEU A 1096 20.51 61.26 2.38
CA LEU A 1096 19.08 61.41 2.55
C LEU A 1096 18.67 62.89 2.64
N SER A 1097 19.48 63.78 3.20
CA SER A 1097 19.15 65.21 3.24
C SER A 1097 19.31 65.92 1.89
N THR A 1098 20.17 65.39 1.00
CA THR A 1098 20.44 66.00 -0.31
C THR A 1098 19.19 65.98 -1.21
N PRO A 1099 18.75 67.11 -1.79
CA PRO A 1099 17.53 67.20 -2.62
C PRO A 1099 17.55 66.28 -3.85
N ASP A 1100 18.69 66.13 -4.52
CA ASP A 1100 18.88 65.19 -5.63
C ASP A 1100 19.61 63.91 -5.16
N GLY A 1101 19.36 63.51 -3.92
CA GLY A 1101 19.88 62.30 -3.27
C GLY A 1101 18.98 61.06 -3.42
N PRO A 1102 19.40 59.90 -2.87
CA PRO A 1102 18.57 58.70 -2.78
C PRO A 1102 17.36 58.89 -1.85
N LEU A 1103 16.35 58.05 -2.05
CA LEU A 1103 15.14 58.00 -1.21
C LEU A 1103 15.32 57.11 0.02
N ALA A 1104 16.19 56.10 -0.09
CA ALA A 1104 16.45 55.15 0.98
C ALA A 1104 17.90 54.69 0.98
N VAL A 1105 18.44 54.46 2.17
CA VAL A 1105 19.74 53.82 2.39
C VAL A 1105 19.53 52.63 3.31
N ILE A 1106 20.12 51.49 2.99
CA ILE A 1106 20.10 50.27 3.80
C ILE A 1106 21.54 49.96 4.19
N GLY A 1107 21.82 49.71 5.47
CA GLY A 1107 23.18 49.42 5.91
C GLY A 1107 23.23 48.84 7.32
N TRP A 1108 24.43 48.46 7.78
CA TRP A 1108 24.62 47.92 9.12
C TRP A 1108 24.84 49.03 10.13
N VAL A 1109 24.14 48.99 11.26
CA VAL A 1109 24.41 49.88 12.40
C VAL A 1109 25.57 49.40 13.27
N SER A 1110 26.15 48.24 13.03
CA SER A 1110 27.18 47.63 13.88
C SER A 1110 28.12 46.78 13.01
N MET A 1111 28.67 45.70 13.56
CA MET A 1111 29.43 44.72 12.78
C MET A 1111 28.57 44.07 11.69
N GLY A 1112 29.08 44.10 10.45
CA GLY A 1112 28.44 43.47 9.30
C GLY A 1112 29.17 42.18 8.90
N MET A 1113 28.42 41.08 8.74
CA MET A 1113 28.97 39.82 8.24
C MET A 1113 28.40 39.53 6.85
N VAL A 1114 29.23 39.65 5.81
CA VAL A 1114 28.77 39.40 4.42
C VAL A 1114 28.30 37.95 4.23
N GLY A 1115 28.76 37.01 5.06
CA GLY A 1115 28.31 35.61 5.10
C GLY A 1115 26.83 35.39 5.49
N VAL A 1116 26.08 36.44 5.85
CA VAL A 1116 24.61 36.35 5.93
C VAL A 1116 23.93 36.23 4.56
N PHE A 1117 24.65 36.60 3.49
CA PHE A 1117 24.16 36.57 2.11
C PHE A 1117 24.64 35.37 1.29
N PHE A 1118 25.59 34.55 1.78
CA PHE A 1118 26.15 33.42 1.04
C PHE A 1118 26.59 32.24 1.92
N GLU A 1119 26.62 31.03 1.36
CA GLU A 1119 27.06 29.80 2.04
C GLU A 1119 28.41 29.31 1.48
N PRO A 1120 29.40 28.93 2.33
CA PRO A 1120 30.73 28.53 1.88
C PRO A 1120 30.77 27.30 0.95
N ALA A 1121 29.76 26.42 0.99
CA ALA A 1121 29.70 25.17 0.22
C ALA A 1121 28.87 25.27 -1.07
N GLY A 1122 28.57 26.48 -1.57
CA GLY A 1122 27.81 26.67 -2.81
C GLY A 1122 26.30 26.46 -2.69
N GLY A 1123 25.77 26.47 -1.45
CA GLY A 1123 24.33 26.40 -1.22
C GLY A 1123 23.60 27.69 -1.63
N ARG A 1124 22.48 27.53 -2.35
CA ARG A 1124 21.72 28.64 -2.97
C ARG A 1124 20.79 29.39 -2.00
N ARG A 1125 20.69 28.96 -0.74
CA ARG A 1125 19.65 29.45 0.19
C ARG A 1125 19.84 30.92 0.56
N LYS A 1126 21.04 31.32 1.01
CA LYS A 1126 21.30 32.71 1.47
C LYS A 1126 21.28 33.76 0.36
N LEU A 1127 21.78 33.44 -0.84
CA LEU A 1127 21.77 34.34 -2.00
C LEU A 1127 20.34 34.67 -2.45
N SER A 1128 19.43 33.68 -2.39
CA SER A 1128 18.03 33.86 -2.78
C SER A 1128 17.31 34.95 -1.95
N ARG A 1129 17.66 35.10 -0.66
CA ARG A 1129 17.13 36.15 0.22
C ARG A 1129 17.51 37.54 -0.28
N PHE A 1130 18.79 37.71 -0.63
CA PHE A 1130 19.34 38.95 -1.14
C PHE A 1130 18.70 39.32 -2.49
N LEU A 1131 18.55 38.34 -3.38
CA LEU A 1131 17.90 38.53 -4.67
C LEU A 1131 16.42 38.92 -4.53
N GLU A 1132 15.69 38.37 -3.55
CA GLU A 1132 14.29 38.75 -3.32
C GLU A 1132 14.15 40.25 -2.97
N LEU A 1133 15.04 40.79 -2.14
CA LEU A 1133 15.07 42.22 -1.82
C LEU A 1133 15.26 43.05 -3.09
N LEU A 1134 16.31 42.76 -3.88
CA LEU A 1134 16.60 43.49 -5.12
C LEU A 1134 15.44 43.41 -6.11
N ARG A 1135 14.81 42.23 -6.22
CA ARG A 1135 13.69 41.97 -7.11
C ARG A 1135 12.47 42.84 -6.77
N VAL A 1136 12.17 43.04 -5.50
CA VAL A 1136 11.05 43.90 -5.07
C VAL A 1136 11.33 45.35 -5.39
N VAL A 1137 12.52 45.85 -5.05
CA VAL A 1137 12.90 47.26 -5.29
C VAL A 1137 12.94 47.55 -6.79
N CYS A 1138 13.57 46.69 -7.59
CA CYS A 1138 13.70 46.88 -9.04
C CYS A 1138 12.38 46.73 -9.82
N ARG A 1139 11.32 46.16 -9.20
CA ARG A 1139 9.96 46.12 -9.77
C ARG A 1139 9.13 47.38 -9.49
N GLY A 1140 9.68 48.33 -8.73
CA GLY A 1140 8.95 49.50 -8.26
C GLY A 1140 8.11 49.22 -7.00
N GLY A 1141 8.39 48.14 -6.27
CA GLY A 1141 7.81 47.89 -4.95
C GLY A 1141 8.42 48.79 -3.87
N ARG A 1142 7.74 48.91 -2.74
CA ARG A 1142 8.22 49.72 -1.60
C ARG A 1142 9.40 49.07 -0.90
N VAL A 1143 10.36 49.91 -0.48
CA VAL A 1143 11.61 49.45 0.14
C VAL A 1143 11.33 48.74 1.47
N GLY A 1144 10.32 49.17 2.22
CA GLY A 1144 9.87 48.50 3.44
C GLY A 1144 9.38 47.07 3.19
N THR A 1145 8.65 46.81 2.09
CA THR A 1145 8.23 45.44 1.72
C THR A 1145 9.43 44.55 1.41
N ALA A 1146 10.44 45.11 0.73
CA ALA A 1146 11.69 44.41 0.44
C ALA A 1146 12.42 44.02 1.74
N MET A 1147 12.48 44.94 2.71
CA MET A 1147 13.07 44.70 4.02
C MET A 1147 12.28 43.70 4.88
N ALA A 1148 10.95 43.76 4.90
CA ALA A 1148 10.14 42.78 5.64
C ALA A 1148 10.34 41.35 5.12
N ARG A 1149 10.53 41.17 3.81
CA ARG A 1149 10.89 39.88 3.21
C ARG A 1149 12.29 39.44 3.59
N PHE A 1150 13.23 40.39 3.63
CA PHE A 1150 14.60 40.15 4.06
C PHE A 1150 14.67 39.63 5.50
N TYR A 1151 13.82 40.13 6.40
CA TYR A 1151 13.76 39.70 7.80
C TYR A 1151 13.03 38.37 8.05
N ARG A 1152 12.40 37.75 7.03
CA ARG A 1152 11.52 36.56 7.20
C ARG A 1152 12.21 35.35 7.86
N ASP A 1153 13.53 35.23 7.71
CA ASP A 1153 14.29 34.09 8.24
C ASP A 1153 14.73 34.28 9.71
N ILE A 1154 14.59 35.48 10.28
CA ILE A 1154 14.99 35.78 11.68
C ILE A 1154 14.27 34.88 12.70
N PRO A 1155 12.96 34.61 12.62
CA PRO A 1155 12.28 33.71 13.55
C PRO A 1155 12.82 32.28 13.50
N ALA A 1156 13.16 31.77 12.31
CA ALA A 1156 13.71 30.42 12.15
C ALA A 1156 15.11 30.32 12.79
N LEU A 1157 15.99 31.30 12.54
CA LEU A 1157 17.30 31.38 13.18
C LEU A 1157 17.20 31.55 14.70
N THR A 1158 16.17 32.28 15.17
CA THR A 1158 15.91 32.46 16.61
C THR A 1158 15.44 31.15 17.26
N SER A 1159 14.55 30.40 16.60
CA SER A 1159 14.13 29.08 17.07
C SER A 1159 15.28 28.09 17.08
N GLU A 1160 16.12 28.08 16.05
CA GLU A 1160 17.29 27.19 15.96
C GLU A 1160 18.30 27.49 17.07
N ALA A 1161 18.59 28.78 17.31
CA ALA A 1161 19.44 29.20 18.43
C ALA A 1161 18.84 28.80 19.79
N PHE A 1162 17.52 28.90 19.96
CA PHE A 1162 16.82 28.51 21.20
C PHE A 1162 16.81 26.98 21.40
N THR A 1163 16.59 26.19 20.35
CA THR A 1163 16.65 24.72 20.42
C THR A 1163 18.03 24.23 20.81
N LEU A 1164 19.09 24.83 20.27
CA LEU A 1164 20.46 24.50 20.64
C LEU A 1164 20.74 24.82 22.12
N PHE A 1165 20.13 25.89 22.66
CA PHE A 1165 20.23 26.26 24.06
C PHE A 1165 19.44 25.32 25.00
N GLU A 1166 18.23 24.92 24.64
CA GLU A 1166 17.41 23.95 25.40
C GLU A 1166 18.05 22.56 25.44
N GLN A 1167 18.62 22.10 24.32
CA GLN A 1167 19.35 20.83 24.25
C GLN A 1167 20.54 20.78 25.22
N GLU A 1168 21.15 21.93 25.51
CA GLU A 1168 22.27 22.06 26.44
C GLU A 1168 21.81 22.07 27.91
N GLN A 1169 20.65 22.67 28.23
CA GLN A 1169 20.10 22.65 29.59
C GLN A 1169 19.49 21.30 30.00
N ALA A 1170 19.04 20.50 29.03
CA ALA A 1170 18.28 19.30 29.29
C ALA A 1170 19.12 18.04 29.63
N MET A 1171 20.45 18.06 29.49
CA MET A 1171 21.21 16.79 29.44
C MET A 1171 22.52 16.77 30.25
N ASP A 1172 22.41 16.16 31.43
CA ASP A 1172 23.51 15.87 32.37
C ASP A 1172 24.05 14.42 32.21
N SER A 1173 23.97 13.79 31.01
CA SER A 1173 24.47 12.42 30.84
C SER A 1173 25.12 12.11 29.48
N VAL A 1174 26.37 11.66 29.61
CA VAL A 1174 27.26 10.80 28.81
C VAL A 1174 26.84 10.45 27.37
N GLN A 1175 27.76 10.78 26.44
CA GLN A 1175 27.83 10.39 25.02
C GLN A 1175 27.04 11.20 23.99
N TRP A 1176 27.11 12.52 24.08
CA TRP A 1176 26.88 13.39 22.93
C TRP A 1176 28.11 14.27 22.67
N LYS A 1177 28.51 14.39 21.40
CA LYS A 1177 29.51 15.37 20.96
C LYS A 1177 28.74 16.68 20.75
N PRO A 1178 29.00 17.74 21.54
CA PRO A 1178 28.33 19.02 21.34
C PRO A 1178 28.58 19.54 19.91
N PRO A 1179 27.66 20.36 19.36
CA PRO A 1179 27.90 21.04 18.11
C PRO A 1179 29.12 21.91 18.32
N ASP A 1180 29.98 22.01 17.30
CA ASP A 1180 31.17 22.85 17.38
C ASP A 1180 30.78 24.24 17.91
N GLU A 1181 31.49 24.74 18.92
CA GLU A 1181 31.31 26.07 19.51
C GLU A 1181 31.28 27.15 18.40
N GLN A 1182 32.00 26.89 17.30
CA GLN A 1182 31.94 27.68 16.07
C GLN A 1182 30.58 27.74 15.41
N HIS A 1183 29.84 26.63 15.33
CA HIS A 1183 28.53 26.60 14.70
C HIS A 1183 27.50 27.43 15.48
N ARG A 1184 27.57 27.38 16.82
CA ARG A 1184 26.73 28.21 17.71
C ARG A 1184 27.03 29.70 17.51
N ALA A 1185 28.31 30.07 17.53
CA ALA A 1185 28.75 31.45 17.29
C ALA A 1185 28.27 31.94 15.91
N LEU A 1186 28.40 31.12 14.86
CA LEU A 1186 27.98 31.48 13.50
C LEU A 1186 26.47 31.76 13.38
N ILE A 1187 25.60 30.94 14.00
CA ILE A 1187 24.15 31.16 13.99
C ILE A 1187 23.77 32.44 14.74
N GLN A 1188 24.38 32.68 15.91
CA GLN A 1188 24.14 33.91 16.66
C GLN A 1188 24.65 35.15 15.91
N LEU A 1189 25.86 35.09 15.34
CA LEU A 1189 26.41 36.16 14.50
C LEU A 1189 25.53 36.45 13.27
N GLU A 1190 25.01 35.41 12.59
CA GLU A 1190 24.10 35.59 11.45
C GLU A 1190 22.78 36.25 11.87
N ARG A 1191 22.20 35.78 12.99
CA ARG A 1191 20.96 36.37 13.54
C ARG A 1191 21.14 37.84 13.92
N HIS A 1192 22.21 38.17 14.66
CA HIS A 1192 22.48 39.55 15.08
C HIS A 1192 22.79 40.45 13.88
N SER A 1193 23.64 39.98 12.96
CA SER A 1193 24.00 40.76 11.78
C SER A 1193 22.80 41.05 10.87
N LEU A 1194 21.84 40.13 10.74
CA LEU A 1194 20.59 40.39 10.00
C LEU A 1194 19.69 41.43 10.70
N ARG A 1195 19.61 41.43 12.03
CA ARG A 1195 18.83 42.42 12.81
C ARG A 1195 19.45 43.82 12.78
N ASP A 1196 20.75 43.90 12.55
CA ASP A 1196 21.50 45.16 12.53
C ASP A 1196 21.56 45.80 11.13
N ILE A 1197 21.06 45.12 10.08
CA ILE A 1197 20.80 45.76 8.79
C ILE A 1197 19.51 46.55 8.94
N ILE A 1198 19.56 47.88 8.82
CA ILE A 1198 18.38 48.73 8.96
C ILE A 1198 18.11 49.53 7.69
N LEU A 1199 16.86 49.97 7.55
CA LEU A 1199 16.43 50.93 6.53
C LEU A 1199 16.43 52.34 7.11
N LEU A 1200 17.17 53.24 6.47
CA LEU A 1200 17.16 54.68 6.69
C LEU A 1200 16.36 55.34 5.55
N GLY A 1201 15.32 56.09 5.91
CA GLY A 1201 14.31 56.66 5.02
C GLY A 1201 12.90 56.16 5.32
N ASP A 1202 11.92 56.67 4.57
CA ASP A 1202 10.52 56.26 4.59
C ASP A 1202 10.38 54.83 4.06
N PRO A 1203 9.84 53.88 4.85
CA PRO A 1203 9.64 52.51 4.40
C PRO A 1203 8.64 52.39 3.24
N ALA A 1204 7.78 53.39 3.03
CA ALA A 1204 6.85 53.42 1.91
C ALA A 1204 7.43 54.07 0.65
N ALA A 1205 8.68 54.54 0.67
CA ALA A 1205 9.35 55.02 -0.53
C ALA A 1205 9.59 53.86 -1.52
N ARG A 1206 9.61 54.19 -2.81
CA ARG A 1206 9.89 53.26 -3.92
C ARG A 1206 10.62 54.00 -5.04
N LEU A 1207 11.28 53.25 -5.91
CA LEU A 1207 11.86 53.83 -7.11
C LEU A 1207 10.77 54.51 -7.97
N PRO A 1208 11.05 55.68 -8.57
CA PRO A 1208 10.11 56.38 -9.46
C PRO A 1208 10.05 55.72 -10.85
N ILE A 1209 9.63 54.46 -10.88
CA ILE A 1209 9.41 53.60 -12.05
C ILE A 1209 8.00 52.98 -11.97
N PRO A 1210 7.41 52.49 -13.09
CA PRO A 1210 6.11 51.84 -13.05
C PRO A 1210 6.13 50.59 -12.15
N ASN A 1211 5.12 50.42 -11.28
CA ASN A 1211 5.01 49.21 -10.47
C ASN A 1211 4.49 48.05 -11.33
N GLN A 1212 5.41 47.18 -11.75
CA GLN A 1212 5.13 46.03 -12.63
C GLN A 1212 4.32 44.91 -11.92
N ALA A 1213 4.17 44.95 -10.59
CA ALA A 1213 3.41 43.96 -9.83
C ALA A 1213 1.90 44.28 -9.74
N LEU A 1214 1.52 45.55 -9.84
CA LEU A 1214 0.12 46.01 -9.81
C LEU A 1214 -0.52 46.15 -11.20
N SER A 1215 0.29 46.17 -12.27
CA SER A 1215 -0.20 46.31 -13.65
C SER A 1215 -0.99 45.12 -14.17
N SER A 1216 -0.98 43.96 -13.50
CA SER A 1216 -1.83 42.81 -13.84
C SER A 1216 -3.26 42.91 -13.30
N ARG A 1217 -3.56 43.88 -12.42
CA ARG A 1217 -4.91 44.11 -11.87
C ARG A 1217 -5.73 45.12 -12.67
N SER A 1218 -5.12 45.94 -13.54
CA SER A 1218 -5.86 46.99 -14.27
C SER A 1218 -6.70 46.47 -15.43
N ASP A 1219 -6.54 45.21 -15.85
CA ASP A 1219 -7.41 44.60 -16.86
C ASP A 1219 -8.68 43.96 -16.25
N ALA A 1220 -8.85 44.03 -14.92
CA ALA A 1220 -9.94 43.39 -14.19
C ALA A 1220 -10.72 44.33 -13.23
N ARG A 1221 -10.62 45.65 -13.39
CA ARG A 1221 -11.47 46.62 -12.68
C ARG A 1221 -12.23 47.53 -13.63
#